data_AF-A0A6I3F5B9-F1
#
_entry.id   AF-A0A6I3F5B9-F1
#
_cell.length_a   1.000
_cell.length_b   1.000
_cell.length_c   1.000
_cell.angle_alpha   90.00
_cell.angle_beta   90.00
_cell.angle_gamma   90.00
#
_symmetry.space_group_name_H-M   'P 1'
#
loop_
_entity.id
_entity.type
_entity.pdbx_description
1 polymer ?
#
loop_
_entity_poly.entity_id
_entity_poly.type
_entity_poly.pdbx_seq_one_letter_code
_entity_poly.pdbx_strand_id
1 'polypeptide(L)'
;MTLPTAPQPQQSDLDHPALHRRLLSTPATRSGLRFAITIVAVDLIARALFGESSAALLASLAVCIHLYFLDFDGDFRERFVGQGIATLVGAVAVLIGVLCSSPLWLAVIVTIVVSSSFAYLRLLRGYVSRSAVGLQGAFFLPLMITANLGDAPSLLGGWFLGSSVSIVAALVVLPHRRSGLVRRLLADWLRAGAELSDAVGSGEDLATSVKTLEDSRDALLSQVTTSFSQPGAVGHRQRALASMVAGARWSMPLVERLTSRYPTDAGTLAELSADGFRAAADLVGGGALTADLPDIPAERTRDLDALATQGPEVLGSHYPVRLLSIGAMNQLYQAALSRRCTAPVPDVGHFATTKPSAILRANLRWNSLWLQNALRTGFGAAACVLIVRVVGIDHGLWVVLAALAVTQVSLSGAAGATTMVMIVAGATGGVLVAGLLAMLHLPYPVFVCALPVAAFVARRVAGSNMALAQMTYTQFALINFAVLAWPPHKGLEVVRFQDILLGAAVAAGFSVLAFPTGVSKLLRSLRSKAVDSAQGYLTGNIAAMLAGVAEPNSMRAALLDDLDAYENALDAAFMHERKRTAELMEHEIALTTARDLLIGGDACAELELLAQADPKLRPIACELAEWWGNFTPSGSVDLEPPTF
;
A
#
# COMPACT_ATOMS: atom_id res chain seq x y z
N MET A 1 20.14 -43.58 -42.72
CA MET A 1 20.96 -42.55 -42.05
C MET A 1 20.61 -41.22 -42.69
N THR A 2 19.58 -40.56 -42.15
CA THR A 2 19.10 -39.25 -42.60
C THR A 2 18.70 -38.51 -41.33
N LEU A 3 19.47 -37.47 -41.00
CA LEU A 3 19.32 -36.65 -39.79
C LEU A 3 17.99 -35.89 -39.80
N PRO A 4 17.35 -35.69 -38.63
CA PRO A 4 16.19 -34.81 -38.53
C PRO A 4 16.63 -33.34 -38.63
N THR A 5 16.02 -32.60 -39.54
CA THR A 5 16.20 -31.15 -39.72
C THR A 5 15.65 -30.39 -38.50
N ALA A 6 16.49 -29.57 -37.89
CA ALA A 6 16.10 -28.65 -36.81
C ALA A 6 15.04 -27.66 -37.31
N PRO A 7 14.05 -27.27 -36.49
CA PRO A 7 13.07 -26.26 -36.88
C PRO A 7 13.76 -24.90 -37.01
N GLN A 8 13.63 -24.27 -38.19
CA GLN A 8 14.03 -22.88 -38.38
C GLN A 8 13.13 -21.97 -37.52
N PRO A 9 13.68 -20.95 -36.84
CA PRO A 9 12.86 -19.98 -36.13
C PRO A 9 12.01 -19.19 -37.13
N GLN A 10 10.70 -19.22 -36.94
CA GLN A 10 9.71 -18.51 -37.73
C GLN A 10 10.00 -16.99 -37.76
N GLN A 11 10.26 -16.48 -38.95
CA GLN A 11 10.64 -15.10 -39.23
C GLN A 11 9.43 -14.14 -39.30
N SER A 12 8.36 -14.44 -38.53
CA SER A 12 7.06 -13.75 -38.58
C SER A 12 6.72 -12.92 -37.34
N ASP A 13 7.67 -12.69 -36.43
CA ASP A 13 7.41 -11.99 -35.16
C ASP A 13 8.00 -10.55 -35.09
N LEU A 14 8.38 -9.98 -36.24
CA LEU A 14 8.97 -8.63 -36.35
C LEU A 14 8.14 -7.68 -37.24
N ASP A 15 6.82 -7.72 -37.12
CA ASP A 15 5.99 -6.63 -37.62
C ASP A 15 6.19 -5.38 -36.75
N HIS A 16 7.05 -4.46 -37.21
CA HIS A 16 7.29 -3.14 -36.61
C HIS A 16 6.03 -2.40 -36.12
N PRO A 17 4.87 -2.38 -36.83
CA PRO A 17 3.67 -1.69 -36.33
C PRO A 17 3.00 -2.38 -35.12
N ALA A 18 3.11 -3.71 -34.99
CA ALA A 18 2.57 -4.45 -33.84
C ALA A 18 3.42 -4.21 -32.58
N LEU A 19 4.74 -4.11 -32.76
CA LEU A 19 5.71 -3.82 -31.70
C LEU A 19 5.56 -2.38 -31.18
N HIS A 20 5.34 -1.40 -32.06
CA HIS A 20 5.03 -0.02 -31.67
C HIS A 20 3.72 0.11 -30.88
N ARG A 21 2.65 -0.60 -31.26
CA ARG A 21 1.39 -0.62 -30.48
C ARG A 21 1.57 -1.29 -29.12
N ARG A 22 2.36 -2.36 -29.03
CA ARG A 22 2.68 -3.04 -27.75
C ARG A 22 3.56 -2.19 -26.83
N LEU A 23 4.50 -1.41 -27.37
CA LEU A 23 5.33 -0.51 -26.56
C LEU A 23 4.52 0.68 -26.03
N LEU A 24 3.64 1.27 -26.84
CA LEU A 24 2.77 2.38 -26.43
C LEU A 24 1.57 1.94 -25.57
N SER A 25 1.29 0.64 -25.45
CA SER A 25 0.20 0.13 -24.61
C SER A 25 0.58 0.06 -23.14
N THR A 26 1.87 -0.07 -22.80
CA THR A 26 2.24 -0.23 -21.39
C THR A 26 2.02 1.07 -20.59
N PRO A 27 1.52 0.98 -19.35
CA PRO A 27 1.32 2.15 -18.49
C PRO A 27 2.61 2.95 -18.26
N ALA A 28 3.73 2.23 -18.09
CA ALA A 28 5.00 2.81 -17.71
C ALA A 28 5.64 3.60 -18.86
N THR A 29 5.42 3.21 -20.12
CA THR A 29 5.88 3.99 -21.28
C THR A 29 5.06 5.26 -21.46
N ARG A 30 3.73 5.21 -21.30
CA ARG A 30 2.88 6.42 -21.37
C ARG A 30 3.23 7.43 -20.28
N SER A 31 3.38 6.95 -19.04
CA SER A 31 3.80 7.79 -17.91
C SER A 31 5.19 8.39 -18.13
N GLY A 32 6.14 7.58 -18.61
CA GLY A 32 7.48 8.05 -18.94
C GLY A 32 7.51 9.10 -20.04
N LEU A 33 6.74 8.91 -21.12
CA LEU A 33 6.69 9.84 -22.24
C LEU A 33 6.03 11.16 -21.84
N ARG A 34 4.93 11.10 -21.07
CA ARG A 34 4.32 12.30 -20.49
C ARG A 34 5.31 13.08 -19.64
N PHE A 35 6.02 12.40 -18.73
CA PHE A 35 7.00 13.05 -17.87
C PHE A 35 8.11 13.72 -18.68
N ALA A 36 8.69 13.01 -19.65
CA ALA A 36 9.73 13.51 -20.54
C ALA A 36 9.32 14.75 -21.34
N ILE A 37 8.12 14.75 -21.93
CA ILE A 37 7.62 15.90 -22.70
C ILE A 37 7.39 17.10 -21.77
N THR A 38 6.79 16.85 -20.61
CA THR A 38 6.38 17.91 -19.69
C THR A 38 7.59 18.59 -19.05
N ILE A 39 8.58 17.82 -18.59
CA ILE A 39 9.76 18.38 -17.92
C ILE A 39 10.56 19.27 -18.86
N VAL A 40 10.77 18.85 -20.11
CA VAL A 40 11.48 19.66 -21.11
C VAL A 40 10.72 20.95 -21.41
N ALA A 41 9.40 20.85 -21.63
CA ALA A 41 8.59 22.03 -21.93
C ALA A 41 8.60 23.04 -20.77
N VAL A 42 8.41 22.57 -19.54
CA VAL A 42 8.41 23.44 -18.35
C VAL A 42 9.79 24.02 -18.10
N ASP A 43 10.87 23.24 -18.21
CA ASP A 43 12.23 23.75 -17.98
C ASP A 43 12.59 24.87 -18.97
N LEU A 44 12.25 24.70 -20.25
CA LEU A 44 12.47 25.74 -21.27
C LEU A 44 11.63 26.99 -21.02
N ILE A 45 10.34 26.83 -20.68
CA ILE A 45 9.45 27.96 -20.37
C ILE A 45 9.91 28.67 -19.09
N ALA A 46 10.23 27.92 -18.04
CA ALA A 46 10.64 28.46 -16.75
C ALA A 46 11.98 29.20 -16.85
N ARG A 47 12.95 28.66 -17.61
CA ARG A 47 14.20 29.34 -17.90
C ARG A 47 13.98 30.62 -18.73
N ALA A 48 13.03 30.62 -19.67
CA ALA A 48 12.70 31.82 -20.43
C ALA A 48 12.01 32.91 -19.59
N LEU A 49 11.16 32.52 -18.64
CA LEU A 49 10.41 33.46 -17.79
C LEU A 49 11.20 33.96 -16.57
N PHE A 50 11.98 33.06 -15.96
CA PHE A 50 12.63 33.31 -14.67
C PHE A 50 14.16 33.28 -14.74
N GLY A 51 14.76 33.02 -15.90
CA GLY A 51 16.21 32.89 -16.05
C GLY A 51 16.78 31.72 -15.23
N GLU A 52 18.02 31.87 -14.78
CA GLU A 52 18.72 30.91 -13.91
C GLU A 52 18.42 31.16 -12.44
N SER A 53 17.13 31.28 -12.10
CA SER A 53 16.69 31.53 -10.73
C SER A 53 16.15 30.27 -10.04
N SER A 54 16.05 30.33 -8.72
CA SER A 54 15.42 29.31 -7.88
C SER A 54 13.95 29.04 -8.24
N ALA A 55 13.25 30.02 -8.84
CA ALA A 55 11.89 29.85 -9.35
C ALA A 55 11.83 28.84 -10.51
N ALA A 56 12.83 28.84 -11.40
CA ALA A 56 12.91 27.86 -12.49
C ALA A 56 13.17 26.44 -11.96
N LEU A 57 14.05 26.32 -10.95
CA LEU A 57 14.28 25.05 -10.24
C LEU A 57 13.00 24.54 -9.56
N LEU A 58 12.22 25.44 -8.95
CA LEU A 58 10.98 25.08 -8.29
C LEU A 58 9.90 24.64 -9.29
N ALA A 59 9.82 25.27 -10.46
CA ALA A 59 8.94 24.85 -11.54
C ALA A 59 9.28 23.44 -12.05
N SER A 60 10.55 23.17 -12.29
CA SER A 60 11.05 21.85 -12.67
C SER A 60 10.79 20.78 -11.59
N LEU A 61 11.04 21.14 -10.32
CA LEU A 61 10.78 20.29 -9.17
C LEU A 61 9.29 19.97 -9.03
N ALA A 62 8.39 20.94 -9.27
CA ALA A 62 6.95 20.72 -9.27
C ALA A 62 6.56 19.65 -10.32
N VAL A 63 7.15 19.67 -11.51
CA VAL A 63 6.91 18.62 -12.53
C VAL A 63 7.38 17.26 -12.05
N CYS A 64 8.58 17.18 -11.45
CA CYS A 64 9.06 15.94 -10.84
C CYS A 64 8.11 15.44 -9.75
N ILE A 65 7.63 16.33 -8.88
CA ILE A 65 6.69 16.00 -7.82
C ILE A 65 5.40 15.43 -8.42
N HIS A 66 4.76 16.14 -9.35
CA HIS A 66 3.46 15.77 -9.92
C HIS A 66 3.48 14.54 -10.82
N LEU A 67 4.52 14.36 -11.64
CA LEU A 67 4.54 13.35 -12.70
C LEU A 67 5.53 12.21 -12.47
N TYR A 68 6.56 12.41 -11.65
CA TYR A 68 7.51 11.35 -11.28
C TYR A 68 7.14 10.71 -9.94
N PHE A 69 6.89 11.49 -8.89
CA PHE A 69 6.61 10.96 -7.54
C PHE A 69 5.13 10.64 -7.28
N LEU A 70 4.25 11.59 -7.61
CA LEU A 70 2.81 11.48 -7.32
C LEU A 70 2.08 10.60 -8.34
N ASP A 71 2.23 10.95 -9.62
CA ASP A 71 1.53 10.43 -10.80
C ASP A 71 0.21 9.71 -10.47
N PHE A 72 -0.78 10.48 -10.03
CA PHE A 72 -2.03 9.92 -9.56
C PHE A 72 -2.75 9.14 -10.68
N ASP A 73 -3.05 7.88 -10.38
CA ASP A 73 -3.97 7.04 -11.15
C ASP A 73 -5.43 7.42 -10.88
N GLY A 74 -6.36 7.02 -11.74
CA GLY A 74 -7.80 7.15 -11.48
C GLY A 74 -8.56 7.81 -12.63
N ASP A 75 -9.85 8.05 -12.42
CA ASP A 75 -10.69 8.78 -13.37
C ASP A 75 -10.29 10.26 -13.44
N PHE A 76 -10.73 10.95 -14.49
CA PHE A 76 -10.39 12.36 -14.74
C PHE A 76 -10.57 13.25 -13.48
N ARG A 77 -11.70 13.08 -12.77
CA ARG A 77 -12.01 13.83 -11.56
C ARG A 77 -11.04 13.51 -10.41
N GLU A 78 -10.71 12.24 -10.20
CA GLU A 78 -9.80 11.82 -9.12
C GLU A 78 -8.40 12.38 -9.35
N ARG A 79 -7.93 12.38 -10.60
CA ARG A 79 -6.62 12.92 -10.97
C ARG A 79 -6.57 14.44 -10.83
N PHE A 80 -7.59 15.16 -11.30
CA PHE A 80 -7.66 16.61 -11.15
C PHE A 80 -7.70 17.02 -9.67
N VAL A 81 -8.57 16.39 -8.87
CA VAL A 81 -8.67 16.68 -7.43
C VAL A 81 -7.37 16.32 -6.70
N GLY A 82 -6.81 15.14 -6.96
CA GLY A 82 -5.55 14.71 -6.34
C GLY A 82 -4.40 15.67 -6.65
N GLN A 83 -4.18 15.98 -7.94
CA GLN A 83 -3.11 16.90 -8.34
C GLN A 83 -3.36 18.31 -7.81
N GLY A 84 -4.61 18.80 -7.82
CA GLY A 84 -4.98 20.11 -7.28
C GLY A 84 -4.72 20.24 -5.78
N ILE A 85 -5.08 19.21 -4.99
CA ILE A 85 -4.75 19.16 -3.55
C ILE A 85 -3.24 19.17 -3.35
N ALA A 86 -2.48 18.37 -4.12
CA ALA A 86 -1.03 18.36 -4.03
C ALA A 86 -0.43 19.75 -4.36
N THR A 87 -0.96 20.45 -5.37
CA THR A 87 -0.54 21.82 -5.69
C THR A 87 -0.78 22.79 -4.53
N LEU A 88 -1.95 22.74 -3.89
CA LEU A 88 -2.27 23.60 -2.75
C LEU A 88 -1.39 23.30 -1.54
N VAL A 89 -1.21 22.02 -1.20
CA VAL A 89 -0.35 21.61 -0.08
C VAL A 89 1.10 21.99 -0.35
N GLY A 90 1.59 21.83 -1.58
CA GLY A 90 2.94 22.26 -1.95
C GLY A 90 3.12 23.78 -1.92
N ALA A 91 2.11 24.57 -2.30
CA ALA A 91 2.17 26.03 -2.18
C ALA A 91 2.27 26.49 -0.73
N VAL A 92 1.51 25.85 0.18
CA VAL A 92 1.64 26.06 1.62
C VAL A 92 3.04 25.65 2.12
N ALA A 93 3.56 24.52 1.64
CA ALA A 93 4.90 24.05 1.98
C ALA A 93 5.99 25.05 1.54
N VAL A 94 5.87 25.62 0.33
CA VAL A 94 6.76 26.68 -0.17
C VAL A 94 6.72 27.90 0.75
N LEU A 95 5.52 28.38 1.09
CA LEU A 95 5.35 29.54 1.99
C LEU A 95 5.96 29.31 3.37
N ILE A 96 5.72 28.14 3.97
CA ILE A 96 6.32 27.77 5.26
C ILE A 96 7.84 27.77 5.14
N GLY A 97 8.38 27.20 4.07
CA GLY A 97 9.83 27.16 3.82
C GLY A 97 10.44 28.56 3.69
N VAL A 98 9.77 29.49 3.02
CA VAL A 98 10.19 30.91 2.93
C VAL A 98 10.13 31.59 4.30
N LEU A 99 9.02 31.47 5.02
CA LEU A 99 8.80 32.14 6.31
C LEU A 99 9.77 31.67 7.39
N CYS A 100 10.17 30.40 7.35
CA CYS A 100 10.99 29.77 8.38
C CYS A 100 12.48 29.69 8.01
N SER A 101 12.88 30.24 6.86
CA SER A 101 14.23 30.09 6.31
C SER A 101 15.29 30.84 7.13
N SER A 102 14.95 32.00 7.69
CA SER A 102 15.95 32.94 8.19
C SER A 102 16.60 32.48 9.52
N PRO A 103 15.87 32.34 10.64
CA PRO A 103 16.48 31.84 11.86
C PRO A 103 16.78 30.34 11.77
N LEU A 104 18.04 29.96 11.98
CA LEU A 104 18.48 28.56 11.93
C LEU A 104 17.68 27.65 12.86
N TRP A 105 17.46 28.09 14.09
CA TRP A 105 16.70 27.30 15.08
C TRP A 105 15.26 27.03 14.60
N LEU A 106 14.62 28.01 13.96
CA LEU A 106 13.25 27.87 13.44
C LEU A 106 13.23 26.92 12.25
N ALA A 107 14.19 27.05 11.33
CA ALA A 107 14.33 26.15 10.19
C ALA A 107 14.47 24.68 10.66
N VAL A 108 15.27 24.43 11.71
CA VAL A 108 15.46 23.09 12.29
C VAL A 108 14.18 22.58 12.94
N ILE A 109 13.53 23.37 13.81
CA ILE A 109 12.29 22.95 14.50
C ILE A 109 11.16 22.68 13.50
N VAL A 110 10.95 23.58 12.54
CA VAL A 110 9.91 23.44 11.51
C VAL A 110 10.20 22.25 10.62
N THR A 111 11.48 21.96 10.31
CA THR A 111 11.86 20.74 9.59
C THR A 111 11.44 19.48 10.33
N ILE A 112 11.64 19.40 11.65
CA ILE A 112 11.18 18.26 12.45
C ILE A 112 9.66 18.10 12.28
N VAL A 113 8.90 19.18 12.48
CA VAL A 113 7.43 19.15 12.41
C VAL A 113 6.93 18.76 11.02
N VAL A 114 7.42 19.42 9.97
CA VAL A 114 6.97 19.18 8.58
C VAL A 114 7.35 17.77 8.14
N SER A 115 8.61 17.37 8.33
CA SER A 115 9.07 16.06 7.88
C SER A 115 8.42 14.91 8.65
N SER A 116 8.26 15.03 9.96
CA SER A 116 7.52 14.05 10.76
C SER A 116 6.04 13.99 10.38
N SER A 117 5.39 15.14 10.15
CA SER A 117 3.97 15.16 9.75
C SER A 117 3.76 14.43 8.41
N PHE A 118 4.57 14.73 7.40
CA PHE A 118 4.49 14.06 6.11
C PHE A 118 4.80 12.57 6.20
N ALA A 119 5.82 12.19 6.99
CA ALA A 119 6.15 10.78 7.21
C ALA A 119 5.03 10.03 7.96
N TYR A 120 4.38 10.68 8.93
CA TYR A 120 3.27 10.12 9.71
C TYR A 120 2.01 9.94 8.87
N LEU A 121 1.69 10.91 8.02
CA LEU A 121 0.51 10.89 7.13
C LEU A 121 0.52 9.70 6.14
N ARG A 122 1.67 9.07 5.91
CA ARG A 122 1.78 7.84 5.10
C ARG A 122 0.95 6.67 5.65
N LEU A 123 0.62 6.70 6.95
CA LEU A 123 -0.32 5.77 7.58
C LEU A 123 -1.69 5.73 6.87
N LEU A 124 -2.11 6.84 6.25
CA LEU A 124 -3.37 6.90 5.48
C LEU A 124 -3.31 6.17 4.12
N ARG A 125 -2.15 5.60 3.76
CA ARG A 125 -1.90 4.82 2.53
C ARG A 125 -2.32 5.56 1.24
N GLY A 126 -2.34 4.83 0.12
CA GLY A 126 -2.77 5.32 -1.19
C GLY A 126 -2.09 6.61 -1.63
N TYR A 127 -2.89 7.62 -2.00
CA TYR A 127 -2.37 8.89 -2.52
C TYR A 127 -1.52 9.66 -1.51
N VAL A 128 -1.89 9.62 -0.23
CA VAL A 128 -1.18 10.39 0.82
C VAL A 128 0.24 9.85 1.00
N SER A 129 0.38 8.53 1.09
CA SER A 129 1.73 7.93 1.18
C SER A 129 2.59 8.22 -0.04
N ARG A 130 2.00 8.24 -1.25
CA ARG A 130 2.75 8.58 -2.47
C ARG A 130 3.21 10.04 -2.49
N SER A 131 2.42 10.93 -1.89
CA SER A 131 2.64 12.37 -1.95
C SER A 131 3.69 12.87 -0.98
N ALA A 132 3.86 12.19 0.16
CA ALA A 132 4.64 12.71 1.27
C ALA A 132 6.09 13.06 0.91
N VAL A 133 6.73 12.22 0.08
CA VAL A 133 8.15 12.33 -0.25
C VAL A 133 8.42 13.49 -1.20
N GLY A 134 7.74 13.49 -2.34
CA GLY A 134 7.95 14.52 -3.36
C GLY A 134 7.60 15.90 -2.81
N LEU A 135 6.48 15.99 -2.09
CA LEU A 135 5.94 17.28 -1.66
C LEU A 135 6.78 17.97 -0.58
N GLN A 136 7.57 17.22 0.19
CA GLN A 136 8.59 17.79 1.07
C GLN A 136 9.65 18.60 0.30
N GLY A 137 9.94 18.26 -0.95
CA GLY A 137 10.86 19.02 -1.80
C GLY A 137 10.42 20.48 -2.01
N ALA A 138 9.11 20.73 -2.06
CA ALA A 138 8.54 22.07 -2.18
C ALA A 138 8.82 22.94 -0.94
N PHE A 139 8.91 22.32 0.25
CA PHE A 139 9.32 22.98 1.50
C PHE A 139 10.83 23.19 1.56
N PHE A 140 11.62 22.17 1.19
CA PHE A 140 13.06 22.21 1.38
C PHE A 140 13.79 23.16 0.44
N LEU A 141 13.34 23.33 -0.81
CA LEU A 141 14.00 24.26 -1.73
C LEU A 141 14.09 25.69 -1.17
N PRO A 142 12.98 26.39 -0.82
CA PRO A 142 13.05 27.73 -0.23
C PRO A 142 13.78 27.78 1.11
N LEU A 143 13.68 26.72 1.91
CA LEU A 143 14.36 26.63 3.20
C LEU A 143 15.89 26.59 3.04
N MET A 144 16.39 25.82 2.07
CA MET A 144 17.83 25.62 1.86
C MET A 144 18.50 26.79 1.16
N ILE A 145 17.81 27.46 0.23
CA ILE A 145 18.33 28.68 -0.41
C ILE A 145 18.22 29.92 0.50
N THR A 146 17.73 29.75 1.74
CA THR A 146 17.51 30.85 2.69
C THR A 146 16.66 31.99 2.12
N ALA A 147 15.58 31.65 1.43
CA ALA A 147 14.71 32.60 0.73
C ALA A 147 14.07 33.63 1.67
N ASN A 148 13.95 34.88 1.22
CA ASN A 148 13.24 35.93 1.97
C ASN A 148 11.79 36.10 1.48
N LEU A 149 10.99 36.90 2.20
CA LEU A 149 9.59 37.16 1.85
C LEU A 149 9.40 37.80 0.46
N GLY A 150 10.39 38.55 -0.04
CA GLY A 150 10.39 39.12 -1.38
C GLY A 150 10.55 38.08 -2.49
N ASP A 151 11.14 36.91 -2.18
CA ASP A 151 11.28 35.79 -3.13
C ASP A 151 9.99 34.94 -3.23
N ALA A 152 9.05 35.11 -2.29
CA ALA A 152 7.84 34.29 -2.25
C ALA A 152 7.00 34.34 -3.55
N PRO A 153 6.77 35.51 -4.19
CA PRO A 153 5.98 35.56 -5.41
C PRO A 153 6.62 34.84 -6.59
N SER A 154 7.95 34.93 -6.75
CA SER A 154 8.66 34.26 -7.86
C SER A 154 8.70 32.74 -7.64
N LEU A 155 8.96 32.29 -6.41
CA LEU A 155 8.93 30.88 -6.04
C LEU A 155 7.54 30.27 -6.22
N LEU A 156 6.49 30.93 -5.72
CA LEU A 156 5.11 30.49 -5.95
C LEU A 156 4.75 30.51 -7.44
N GLY A 157 5.21 31.52 -8.18
CA GLY A 157 5.04 31.58 -9.63
C GLY A 157 5.65 30.36 -10.34
N GLY A 158 6.88 29.98 -9.98
CA GLY A 158 7.53 28.77 -10.46
C GLY A 158 6.75 27.50 -10.10
N TRP A 159 6.34 27.36 -8.83
CA TRP A 159 5.54 26.24 -8.35
C TRP A 159 4.23 26.10 -9.14
N PHE A 160 3.44 27.16 -9.26
CA PHE A 160 2.17 27.14 -9.97
C PHE A 160 2.32 26.89 -11.46
N LEU A 161 3.39 27.40 -12.11
CA LEU A 161 3.69 27.11 -13.51
C LEU A 161 3.89 25.60 -13.70
N GLY A 162 4.84 25.01 -12.96
CA GLY A 162 5.15 23.59 -13.08
C GLY A 162 3.97 22.69 -12.72
N SER A 163 3.24 23.02 -11.65
CA SER A 163 2.03 22.30 -11.24
C SER A 163 0.91 22.37 -12.28
N SER A 164 0.62 23.56 -12.83
CA SER A 164 -0.48 23.75 -13.79
C SER A 164 -0.24 22.96 -15.08
N VAL A 165 0.97 23.06 -15.64
CA VAL A 165 1.35 22.29 -16.83
C VAL A 165 1.33 20.79 -16.53
N SER A 166 1.76 20.38 -15.34
CA SER A 166 1.71 18.98 -14.91
C SER A 166 0.29 18.45 -14.75
N ILE A 167 -0.65 19.25 -14.25
CA ILE A 167 -2.08 18.89 -14.18
C ILE A 167 -2.63 18.69 -15.59
N VAL A 168 -2.39 19.64 -16.49
CA VAL A 168 -2.83 19.54 -17.90
C VAL A 168 -2.22 18.30 -18.55
N ALA A 169 -0.92 18.08 -18.38
CA ALA A 169 -0.23 16.91 -18.92
C ALA A 169 -0.78 15.61 -18.33
N ALA A 170 -1.02 15.54 -17.02
CA ALA A 170 -1.61 14.39 -16.38
C ALA A 170 -2.97 14.04 -17.02
N LEU A 171 -3.80 15.04 -17.28
CA LEU A 171 -5.15 14.86 -17.79
C LEU A 171 -5.22 14.59 -19.31
N VAL A 172 -4.33 15.19 -20.10
CA VAL A 172 -4.43 15.23 -21.57
C VAL A 172 -3.33 14.44 -22.29
N VAL A 173 -2.11 14.40 -21.76
CA VAL A 173 -0.98 13.74 -22.42
C VAL A 173 -0.98 12.24 -22.09
N LEU A 174 -1.37 11.44 -23.07
CA LEU A 174 -1.45 9.97 -22.97
C LEU A 174 -2.15 9.50 -21.68
N PRO A 175 -3.37 9.98 -21.39
CA PRO A 175 -4.05 9.68 -20.14
C PRO A 175 -4.22 8.17 -20.00
N HIS A 176 -3.75 7.65 -18.89
CA HIS A 176 -3.86 6.24 -18.59
C HIS A 176 -5.10 6.02 -17.71
N ARG A 177 -6.09 5.30 -18.25
CA ARG A 177 -7.23 4.81 -17.47
C ARG A 177 -6.85 3.46 -16.87
N ARG A 178 -6.35 3.40 -15.62
CA ARG A 178 -6.28 2.14 -14.85
C ARG A 178 -7.62 1.81 -14.21
N SER A 179 -8.70 1.99 -14.96
CA SER A 179 -10.08 2.04 -14.44
C SER A 179 -10.69 0.66 -14.19
N GLY A 180 -9.93 -0.30 -13.66
CA GLY A 180 -10.56 -1.54 -13.18
C GLY A 180 -9.75 -2.83 -13.18
N LEU A 181 -8.43 -2.89 -13.43
CA LEU A 181 -7.75 -4.21 -13.40
C LEU A 181 -7.81 -4.86 -12.01
N VAL A 182 -7.51 -4.11 -10.94
CA VAL A 182 -7.67 -4.60 -9.55
C VAL A 182 -9.13 -4.96 -9.28
N ARG A 183 -10.10 -4.19 -9.79
CA ARG A 183 -11.53 -4.50 -9.66
C ARG A 183 -11.92 -5.77 -10.41
N ARG A 184 -11.35 -6.00 -11.59
CA ARG A 184 -11.56 -7.20 -12.41
C ARG A 184 -10.97 -8.42 -11.72
N LEU A 185 -9.69 -8.37 -11.34
CA LEU A 185 -9.05 -9.46 -10.59
C LEU A 185 -9.73 -9.74 -9.25
N LEU A 186 -10.23 -8.70 -8.58
CA LEU A 186 -11.03 -8.85 -7.36
C LEU A 186 -12.39 -9.49 -7.67
N ALA A 187 -13.06 -9.10 -8.76
CA ALA A 187 -14.29 -9.75 -9.20
C ALA A 187 -14.05 -11.20 -9.62
N ASP A 188 -12.91 -11.52 -10.23
CA ASP A 188 -12.52 -12.88 -10.61
C ASP A 188 -12.27 -13.74 -9.36
N TRP A 189 -11.59 -13.20 -8.34
CA TRP A 189 -11.44 -13.87 -7.03
C TRP A 189 -12.78 -14.08 -6.32
N LEU A 190 -13.69 -13.10 -6.37
CA LEU A 190 -15.04 -13.26 -5.82
C LEU A 190 -15.84 -14.33 -6.57
N ARG A 191 -15.73 -14.41 -7.90
CA ARG A 191 -16.36 -15.49 -8.68
C ARG A 191 -15.79 -16.86 -8.34
N ALA A 192 -14.48 -16.98 -8.16
CA ALA A 192 -13.87 -18.21 -7.67
C ALA A 192 -14.37 -18.58 -6.27
N GLY A 193 -14.65 -17.59 -5.41
CA GLY A 193 -15.30 -17.81 -4.11
C GLY A 193 -16.74 -18.32 -4.23
N ALA A 194 -17.47 -17.87 -5.25
CA ALA A 194 -18.80 -18.40 -5.57
C ALA A 194 -18.73 -19.83 -6.09
N GLU A 195 -17.81 -20.14 -7.00
CA GLU A 195 -17.58 -21.51 -7.53
C GLU A 195 -17.20 -22.48 -6.42
N LEU A 196 -16.37 -22.05 -5.45
CA LEU A 196 -16.05 -22.84 -4.26
C LEU A 196 -17.28 -23.06 -3.38
N SER A 197 -18.13 -22.05 -3.23
CA SER A 197 -19.37 -22.17 -2.44
C SER A 197 -20.38 -23.12 -3.10
N ASP A 198 -20.49 -23.09 -4.43
CA ASP A 198 -21.32 -24.03 -5.19
C ASP A 198 -20.80 -25.47 -5.04
N ALA A 199 -19.48 -25.69 -5.18
CA ALA A 199 -18.87 -27.01 -5.04
C ALA A 199 -19.06 -27.60 -3.63
N VAL A 200 -18.99 -26.74 -2.59
CA VAL A 200 -19.34 -27.15 -1.22
C VAL A 200 -20.82 -27.55 -1.16
N GLY A 201 -21.72 -26.74 -1.72
CA GLY A 201 -23.17 -27.01 -1.71
C GLY A 201 -23.58 -28.28 -2.48
N SER A 202 -22.90 -28.59 -3.60
CA SER A 202 -23.17 -29.77 -4.42
C SER A 202 -22.50 -31.06 -3.92
N GLY A 203 -21.62 -30.97 -2.91
CA GLY A 203 -20.90 -32.12 -2.37
C GLY A 203 -19.72 -32.58 -3.25
N GLU A 204 -19.21 -31.73 -4.13
CA GLU A 204 -18.13 -32.04 -5.06
C GLU A 204 -16.74 -32.02 -4.40
N ASP A 205 -15.73 -32.55 -5.12
CA ASP A 205 -14.33 -32.42 -4.71
C ASP A 205 -13.87 -30.95 -4.82
N LEU A 206 -13.40 -30.41 -3.70
CA LEU A 206 -13.06 -28.99 -3.57
C LEU A 206 -11.69 -28.65 -4.17
N ALA A 207 -10.83 -29.65 -4.46
CA ALA A 207 -9.44 -29.42 -4.86
C ALA A 207 -9.31 -28.47 -6.07
N THR A 208 -10.22 -28.59 -7.05
CA THR A 208 -10.21 -27.74 -8.24
C THR A 208 -10.63 -26.30 -7.91
N SER A 209 -11.73 -26.11 -7.18
CA SER A 209 -12.24 -24.78 -6.83
C SER A 209 -11.30 -24.03 -5.87
N VAL A 210 -10.68 -24.74 -4.92
CA VAL A 210 -9.65 -24.20 -4.03
C VAL A 210 -8.46 -23.69 -4.83
N LYS A 211 -7.98 -24.47 -5.81
CA LYS A 211 -6.87 -24.05 -6.68
C LYS A 211 -7.22 -22.82 -7.53
N THR A 212 -8.42 -22.76 -8.10
CA THR A 212 -8.89 -21.58 -8.86
C THR A 212 -8.95 -20.33 -7.98
N LEU A 213 -9.40 -20.47 -6.74
CA LEU A 213 -9.41 -19.38 -5.77
C LEU A 213 -7.98 -18.93 -5.40
N GLU A 214 -7.06 -19.88 -5.25
CA GLU A 214 -5.65 -19.61 -4.97
C GLU A 214 -4.97 -18.85 -6.12
N ASP A 215 -5.14 -19.33 -7.35
CA ASP A 215 -4.57 -18.72 -8.56
C ASP A 215 -5.10 -17.29 -8.77
N SER A 216 -6.41 -17.08 -8.58
CA SER A 216 -7.03 -15.75 -8.69
C SER A 216 -6.58 -14.80 -7.57
N ARG A 217 -6.41 -15.30 -6.34
CA ARG A 217 -5.82 -14.56 -5.21
C ARG A 217 -4.40 -14.13 -5.55
N ASP A 218 -3.54 -15.02 -6.04
CA ASP A 218 -2.15 -14.69 -6.34
C ASP A 218 -2.03 -13.72 -7.53
N ALA A 219 -2.90 -13.83 -8.52
CA ALA A 219 -3.02 -12.83 -9.59
C ALA A 219 -3.41 -11.45 -9.04
N LEU A 220 -4.39 -11.38 -8.13
CA LEU A 220 -4.79 -10.14 -7.46
C LEU A 220 -3.65 -9.55 -6.62
N LEU A 221 -3.03 -10.35 -5.76
CA LEU A 221 -1.97 -9.90 -4.84
C LEU A 221 -0.69 -9.51 -5.59
N SER A 222 -0.31 -10.26 -6.63
CA SER A 222 0.82 -9.88 -7.49
C SER A 222 0.55 -8.54 -8.18
N GLN A 223 -0.67 -8.27 -8.63
CA GLN A 223 -1.04 -6.98 -9.22
C GLN A 223 -1.03 -5.84 -8.18
N VAL A 224 -1.48 -6.08 -6.94
CA VAL A 224 -1.50 -5.07 -5.87
C VAL A 224 -0.09 -4.76 -5.37
N THR A 225 0.77 -5.76 -5.25
CA THR A 225 2.18 -5.62 -4.81
C THR A 225 3.06 -4.96 -5.87
N THR A 226 2.84 -5.26 -7.15
CA THR A 226 3.59 -4.65 -8.27
C THR A 226 3.08 -3.26 -8.66
N SER A 227 1.81 -2.95 -8.37
CA SER A 227 1.23 -1.64 -8.65
C SER A 227 1.54 -0.67 -7.53
N PHE A 228 2.08 0.50 -7.87
CA PHE A 228 2.31 1.65 -6.97
C PHE A 228 1.04 2.22 -6.31
N SER A 229 -0.12 1.58 -6.49
CA SER A 229 -1.43 2.06 -6.07
C SER A 229 -2.14 1.05 -5.19
N GLN A 230 -1.67 0.91 -3.94
CA GLN A 230 -2.52 0.32 -2.92
C GLN A 230 -3.77 1.22 -2.73
N PRO A 231 -4.97 0.64 -2.59
CA PRO A 231 -6.15 1.45 -2.28
C PRO A 231 -5.93 2.21 -0.97
N GLY A 232 -6.15 3.53 -0.98
CA GLY A 232 -5.86 4.40 0.15
C GLY A 232 -6.97 4.44 1.19
N ALA A 233 -6.64 4.90 2.40
CA ALA A 233 -7.59 5.01 3.51
C ALA A 233 -8.43 6.31 3.47
N VAL A 234 -8.15 7.25 2.55
CA VAL A 234 -8.82 8.57 2.53
C VAL A 234 -10.21 8.53 1.91
N GLY A 235 -10.40 7.80 0.81
CA GLY A 235 -11.69 7.72 0.12
C GLY A 235 -12.52 6.52 0.59
N HIS A 236 -13.83 6.70 0.81
CA HIS A 236 -14.74 5.60 1.19
C HIS A 236 -14.67 4.42 0.21
N ARG A 237 -14.65 4.68 -1.11
CA ARG A 237 -14.56 3.63 -2.13
C ARG A 237 -13.22 2.89 -2.10
N GLN A 238 -12.14 3.60 -1.81
CA GLN A 238 -10.80 3.01 -1.74
C GLN A 238 -10.61 2.19 -0.47
N ARG A 239 -11.18 2.62 0.66
CA ARG A 239 -11.23 1.83 1.90
C ARG A 239 -11.96 0.52 1.71
N ALA A 240 -13.14 0.54 1.12
CA ALA A 240 -13.89 -0.67 0.83
C ALA A 240 -13.10 -1.65 -0.04
N LEU A 241 -12.49 -1.17 -1.13
CA LEU A 241 -11.61 -2.00 -1.97
C LEU A 241 -10.37 -2.51 -1.23
N ALA A 242 -9.74 -1.69 -0.37
CA ALA A 242 -8.63 -2.14 0.46
C ALA A 242 -9.07 -3.32 1.33
N SER A 243 -10.19 -3.18 2.05
CA SER A 243 -10.74 -4.23 2.91
C SER A 243 -11.05 -5.52 2.15
N MET A 244 -11.56 -5.43 0.93
CA MET A 244 -11.82 -6.62 0.09
C MET A 244 -10.54 -7.35 -0.33
N VAL A 245 -9.53 -6.60 -0.80
CA VAL A 245 -8.20 -7.17 -1.12
C VAL A 245 -7.55 -7.80 0.11
N ALA A 246 -7.77 -7.19 1.28
CA ALA A 246 -7.28 -7.70 2.53
C ALA A 246 -7.98 -9.03 2.88
N GLY A 247 -9.30 -9.12 2.73
CA GLY A 247 -10.03 -10.39 2.83
C GLY A 247 -9.51 -11.47 1.88
N ALA A 248 -9.18 -11.12 0.63
CA ALA A 248 -8.53 -12.06 -0.29
C ALA A 248 -7.17 -12.54 0.22
N ARG A 249 -6.34 -11.64 0.77
CA ARG A 249 -5.03 -11.98 1.35
C ARG A 249 -5.14 -13.01 2.46
N TRP A 250 -6.15 -12.90 3.31
CA TRP A 250 -6.29 -13.70 4.53
C TRP A 250 -7.22 -14.91 4.37
N SER A 251 -7.67 -15.22 3.15
CA SER A 251 -8.71 -16.23 2.93
C SER A 251 -8.24 -17.69 3.01
N MET A 252 -6.97 -18.01 2.72
CA MET A 252 -6.58 -19.42 2.52
C MET A 252 -6.61 -20.31 3.75
N PRO A 253 -6.16 -19.89 4.95
CA PRO A 253 -6.22 -20.76 6.13
C PRO A 253 -7.64 -21.22 6.47
N LEU A 254 -8.65 -20.42 6.11
CA LEU A 254 -10.06 -20.78 6.23
C LEU A 254 -10.51 -21.73 5.10
N VAL A 255 -10.05 -21.49 3.87
CA VAL A 255 -10.37 -22.34 2.70
C VAL A 255 -9.82 -23.75 2.84
N GLU A 256 -8.62 -23.92 3.41
CA GLU A 256 -8.00 -25.22 3.67
C GLU A 256 -8.79 -26.06 4.69
N ARG A 257 -9.70 -25.45 5.45
CA ARG A 257 -10.56 -26.12 6.44
C ARG A 257 -11.96 -26.44 5.91
N LEU A 258 -12.27 -26.05 4.68
CA LEU A 258 -13.57 -26.35 4.08
C LEU A 258 -13.67 -27.83 3.75
N THR A 259 -14.81 -28.42 4.10
CA THR A 259 -15.21 -29.76 3.67
C THR A 259 -16.46 -29.64 2.81
N SER A 260 -16.67 -30.62 1.93
CA SER A 260 -17.89 -30.69 1.13
C SER A 260 -19.09 -30.95 2.05
N ARG A 261 -20.26 -30.42 1.65
CA ARG A 261 -21.51 -30.61 2.39
C ARG A 261 -21.87 -32.09 2.47
N TYR A 262 -22.37 -32.51 3.62
CA TYR A 262 -22.81 -33.88 3.80
C TYR A 262 -24.07 -34.18 2.95
N PRO A 263 -24.20 -35.34 2.28
CA PRO A 263 -25.28 -35.59 1.31
C PRO A 263 -26.72 -35.46 1.83
N THR A 264 -26.92 -35.66 3.14
CA THR A 264 -28.25 -35.55 3.78
C THR A 264 -28.55 -34.17 4.35
N ASP A 265 -27.59 -33.26 4.32
CA ASP A 265 -27.79 -31.88 4.73
C ASP A 265 -28.74 -31.20 3.73
N ALA A 266 -29.80 -30.54 4.20
CA ALA A 266 -30.78 -29.83 3.38
C ALA A 266 -30.60 -28.30 3.38
N GLY A 267 -29.61 -27.75 4.11
CA GLY A 267 -29.38 -26.32 4.24
C GLY A 267 -28.95 -25.63 2.94
N THR A 268 -29.50 -24.45 2.64
CA THR A 268 -29.23 -23.72 1.38
C THR A 268 -28.13 -22.65 1.53
N LEU A 269 -27.38 -22.69 2.63
CA LEU A 269 -26.48 -21.61 3.02
C LEU A 269 -25.25 -21.52 2.11
N ALA A 270 -24.81 -22.64 1.53
CA ALA A 270 -23.72 -22.67 0.55
C ALA A 270 -24.11 -21.95 -0.75
N GLU A 271 -25.30 -22.23 -1.29
CA GLU A 271 -25.83 -21.59 -2.49
C GLU A 271 -26.05 -20.08 -2.27
N LEU A 272 -26.57 -19.70 -1.10
CA LEU A 272 -26.73 -18.29 -0.70
C LEU A 272 -25.37 -17.57 -0.57
N SER A 273 -24.35 -18.27 -0.10
CA SER A 273 -22.98 -17.73 -0.04
C SER A 273 -22.42 -17.50 -1.45
N ALA A 274 -22.68 -18.43 -2.37
CA ALA A 274 -22.32 -18.27 -3.78
C ALA A 274 -23.00 -17.04 -4.40
N ASP A 275 -24.30 -16.85 -4.16
CA ASP A 275 -25.04 -15.65 -4.58
C ASP A 275 -24.45 -14.36 -4.00
N GLY A 276 -24.09 -14.36 -2.72
CA GLY A 276 -23.42 -13.24 -2.06
C GLY A 276 -22.10 -12.85 -2.74
N PHE A 277 -21.26 -13.85 -3.05
CA PHE A 277 -20.01 -13.64 -3.76
C PHE A 277 -20.22 -13.15 -5.21
N ARG A 278 -21.18 -13.70 -5.95
CA ARG A 278 -21.54 -13.23 -7.30
C ARG A 278 -22.04 -11.79 -7.29
N ALA A 279 -22.94 -11.45 -6.36
CA ALA A 279 -23.44 -10.09 -6.19
C ALA A 279 -22.29 -9.12 -5.85
N ALA A 280 -21.36 -9.52 -4.99
CA ALA A 280 -20.15 -8.75 -4.69
C ALA A 280 -19.29 -8.55 -5.95
N ALA A 281 -19.08 -9.61 -6.74
CA ALA A 281 -18.31 -9.57 -7.98
C ALA A 281 -18.91 -8.60 -9.00
N ASP A 282 -20.24 -8.64 -9.18
CA ASP A 282 -20.96 -7.76 -10.09
C ASP A 282 -20.91 -6.30 -9.66
N LEU A 283 -21.09 -6.02 -8.36
CA LEU A 283 -20.95 -4.67 -7.80
C LEU A 283 -19.56 -4.08 -8.03
N VAL A 284 -18.51 -4.87 -7.80
CA VAL A 284 -17.12 -4.44 -8.03
C VAL A 284 -16.83 -4.26 -9.52
N GLY A 285 -17.35 -5.18 -10.34
CA GLY A 285 -17.24 -5.17 -11.81
C GLY A 285 -18.00 -4.03 -12.49
N GLY A 286 -18.93 -3.38 -11.78
CA GLY A 286 -19.72 -2.25 -12.28
C GLY A 286 -21.07 -2.64 -12.87
N GLY A 287 -21.55 -3.86 -12.60
CA GLY A 287 -22.90 -4.32 -12.92
C GLY A 287 -23.97 -3.46 -12.25
N ALA A 288 -25.16 -3.45 -12.86
CA ALA A 288 -26.33 -2.82 -12.28
C ALA A 288 -26.88 -3.73 -11.16
N LEU A 289 -27.30 -3.13 -10.04
CA LEU A 289 -28.13 -3.84 -9.06
C LEU A 289 -29.48 -4.12 -9.71
N THR A 290 -29.77 -5.38 -9.97
CA THR A 290 -31.04 -5.83 -10.56
C THR A 290 -32.04 -6.35 -9.52
N ALA A 291 -31.57 -6.68 -8.31
CA ALA A 291 -32.37 -7.21 -7.21
C ALA A 291 -31.87 -6.68 -5.84
N ASP A 292 -32.67 -6.84 -4.79
CA ASP A 292 -32.22 -6.57 -3.42
C ASP A 292 -31.06 -7.50 -3.05
N LEU A 293 -30.11 -6.98 -2.27
CA LEU A 293 -28.95 -7.76 -1.83
C LEU A 293 -29.37 -8.81 -0.79
N PRO A 294 -28.82 -10.04 -0.86
CA PRO A 294 -29.21 -11.10 0.06
C PRO A 294 -28.86 -10.76 1.51
N ASP A 295 -29.79 -11.07 2.43
CA ASP A 295 -29.60 -10.95 3.87
C ASP A 295 -29.07 -12.27 4.45
N ILE A 296 -27.79 -12.55 4.16
CA ILE A 296 -27.10 -13.77 4.60
C ILE A 296 -27.13 -13.94 6.13
N PRO A 297 -26.96 -12.90 6.97
CA PRO A 297 -27.12 -13.02 8.42
C PRO A 297 -28.49 -13.57 8.85
N ALA A 298 -29.58 -13.05 8.27
CA ALA A 298 -30.92 -13.52 8.60
C ALA A 298 -31.16 -14.98 8.16
N GLU A 299 -30.59 -15.40 7.03
CA GLU A 299 -30.64 -16.78 6.57
C GLU A 299 -29.80 -17.72 7.45
N ARG A 300 -28.60 -17.30 7.86
CA ARG A 300 -27.73 -18.06 8.77
C ARG A 300 -28.36 -18.26 10.17
N THR A 301 -29.21 -17.32 10.59
CA THR A 301 -30.01 -17.48 11.81
C THR A 301 -31.10 -18.53 11.61
N ARG A 302 -31.87 -18.45 10.52
CA ARG A 302 -32.94 -19.43 10.20
C ARG A 302 -32.42 -20.84 9.98
N ASP A 303 -31.22 -20.96 9.45
CA ASP A 303 -30.52 -22.22 9.23
C ASP A 303 -30.28 -23.00 10.55
N LEU A 304 -30.10 -22.33 11.69
CA LEU A 304 -29.93 -23.00 12.99
C LEU A 304 -31.14 -23.87 13.38
N ASP A 305 -32.35 -23.45 13.03
CA ASP A 305 -33.57 -24.22 13.31
C ASP A 305 -33.59 -25.55 12.54
N ALA A 306 -33.07 -25.54 11.30
CA ALA A 306 -33.00 -26.74 10.47
C ALA A 306 -31.92 -27.73 10.95
N LEU A 307 -30.86 -27.19 11.57
CA LEU A 307 -29.75 -27.97 12.11
C LEU A 307 -30.03 -28.55 13.50
N ALA A 308 -30.91 -27.93 14.29
CA ALA A 308 -31.20 -28.34 15.67
C ALA A 308 -31.69 -29.79 15.81
N THR A 309 -32.18 -30.41 14.73
CA THR A 309 -32.63 -31.81 14.70
C THR A 309 -31.67 -32.77 13.99
N GLN A 310 -30.50 -32.30 13.55
CA GLN A 310 -29.56 -33.09 12.75
C GLN A 310 -28.55 -33.85 13.62
N GLY A 311 -27.91 -34.88 13.05
CA GLY A 311 -26.86 -35.65 13.70
C GLY A 311 -25.47 -34.98 13.62
N PRO A 312 -24.49 -35.44 14.41
CA PRO A 312 -23.16 -34.83 14.53
C PRO A 312 -22.36 -34.81 13.21
N GLU A 313 -22.58 -35.78 12.32
CA GLU A 313 -21.92 -35.82 11.00
C GLU A 313 -22.36 -34.65 10.09
N VAL A 314 -23.67 -34.33 10.11
CA VAL A 314 -24.23 -33.20 9.36
C VAL A 314 -23.71 -31.89 9.95
N LEU A 315 -23.78 -31.75 11.29
CA LEU A 315 -23.28 -30.56 12.00
C LEU A 315 -21.80 -30.32 11.70
N GLY A 316 -20.97 -31.36 11.79
CA GLY A 316 -19.54 -31.34 11.46
C GLY A 316 -19.22 -30.80 10.07
N SER A 317 -20.01 -31.18 9.06
CA SER A 317 -19.86 -30.69 7.67
C SER A 317 -20.48 -29.32 7.42
N HIS A 318 -21.37 -28.85 8.29
CA HIS A 318 -22.11 -27.61 8.12
C HIS A 318 -21.35 -26.40 8.67
N TYR A 319 -20.39 -26.62 9.59
CA TYR A 319 -19.49 -25.56 10.08
C TYR A 319 -18.78 -24.78 8.98
N PRO A 320 -18.12 -25.43 8.01
CA PRO A 320 -17.39 -24.70 7.00
C PRO A 320 -18.33 -23.98 6.02
N VAL A 321 -19.58 -24.46 5.87
CA VAL A 321 -20.65 -23.75 5.14
C VAL A 321 -21.00 -22.43 5.84
N ARG A 322 -21.14 -22.42 7.17
CA ARG A 322 -21.37 -21.18 7.93
C ARG A 322 -20.20 -20.20 7.79
N LEU A 323 -18.96 -20.67 7.78
CA LEU A 323 -17.78 -19.84 7.54
C LEU A 323 -17.78 -19.16 6.16
N LEU A 324 -18.15 -19.91 5.12
CA LEU A 324 -18.31 -19.35 3.77
C LEU A 324 -19.33 -18.22 3.76
N SER A 325 -20.45 -18.37 4.47
CA SER A 325 -21.49 -17.34 4.56
C SER A 325 -21.00 -16.05 5.23
N ILE A 326 -20.16 -16.15 6.26
CA ILE A 326 -19.53 -15.00 6.93
C ILE A 326 -18.58 -14.29 5.97
N GLY A 327 -17.78 -15.05 5.21
CA GLY A 327 -16.88 -14.51 4.19
C GLY A 327 -17.63 -13.80 3.07
N ALA A 328 -18.68 -14.43 2.53
CA ALA A 328 -19.54 -13.89 1.48
C ALA A 328 -20.17 -12.56 1.91
N MET A 329 -20.75 -12.53 3.11
CA MET A 329 -21.42 -11.33 3.63
C MET A 329 -20.46 -10.16 3.85
N ASN A 330 -19.28 -10.43 4.41
CA ASN A 330 -18.26 -9.40 4.61
C ASN A 330 -17.79 -8.81 3.28
N GLN A 331 -17.58 -9.63 2.24
CA GLN A 331 -17.20 -9.15 0.92
C GLN A 331 -18.34 -8.37 0.23
N LEU A 332 -19.57 -8.86 0.32
CA LEU A 332 -20.76 -8.21 -0.23
C LEU A 332 -20.98 -6.83 0.37
N TYR A 333 -20.91 -6.72 1.70
CA TYR A 333 -21.04 -5.45 2.41
C TYR A 333 -20.00 -4.42 1.95
N GLN A 334 -18.72 -4.82 1.82
CA GLN A 334 -17.68 -3.93 1.33
C GLN A 334 -17.90 -3.56 -0.16
N ALA A 335 -18.34 -4.50 -1.00
CA ALA A 335 -18.68 -4.23 -2.38
C ALA A 335 -19.80 -3.17 -2.50
N ALA A 336 -20.85 -3.29 -1.69
CA ALA A 336 -21.96 -2.35 -1.59
C ALA A 336 -21.49 -0.95 -1.12
N LEU A 337 -20.67 -0.89 -0.06
CA LEU A 337 -20.07 0.36 0.42
C LEU A 337 -19.22 1.05 -0.66
N SER A 338 -18.51 0.27 -1.49
CA SER A 338 -17.71 0.80 -2.59
C SER A 338 -18.56 1.50 -3.66
N ARG A 339 -19.85 1.13 -3.77
CA ARG A 339 -20.84 1.69 -4.70
C ARG A 339 -21.79 2.70 -4.06
N ARG A 340 -21.73 2.88 -2.73
CA ARG A 340 -22.70 3.65 -1.91
C ARG A 340 -24.10 3.04 -1.94
N CYS A 341 -24.17 1.72 -2.03
CA CYS A 341 -25.40 0.95 -1.90
C CYS A 341 -25.59 0.57 -0.43
N THR A 342 -26.84 0.38 -0.02
CA THR A 342 -27.20 -0.19 1.27
C THR A 342 -27.11 -1.71 1.19
N ALA A 343 -26.52 -2.33 2.22
CA ALA A 343 -26.50 -3.78 2.41
C ALA A 343 -26.74 -4.06 3.89
N PRO A 344 -27.25 -5.26 4.24
CA PRO A 344 -27.28 -5.72 5.62
C PRO A 344 -25.89 -5.60 6.27
N VAL A 345 -25.82 -5.32 7.56
CA VAL A 345 -24.54 -5.19 8.26
C VAL A 345 -24.07 -6.60 8.64
N PRO A 346 -22.80 -6.96 8.39
CA PRO A 346 -22.26 -8.22 8.88
C PRO A 346 -22.36 -8.28 10.42
N ASP A 347 -22.89 -9.38 10.89
CA ASP A 347 -23.05 -9.80 12.29
C ASP A 347 -21.74 -10.37 12.87
N VAL A 348 -20.96 -11.10 12.08
CA VAL A 348 -19.69 -11.73 12.49
C VAL A 348 -18.50 -11.18 11.70
N GLY A 349 -17.38 -10.95 12.38
CA GLY A 349 -16.13 -10.55 11.74
C GLY A 349 -16.15 -9.13 11.15
N HIS A 350 -17.13 -8.31 11.54
CA HIS A 350 -17.27 -6.95 11.04
C HIS A 350 -16.16 -6.04 11.58
N PHE A 351 -15.35 -5.49 10.66
CA PHE A 351 -14.43 -4.40 10.93
C PHE A 351 -15.11 -3.07 10.62
N ALA A 352 -15.39 -2.27 11.66
CA ALA A 352 -15.95 -0.93 11.49
C ALA A 352 -15.02 -0.09 10.60
N THR A 353 -15.59 0.57 9.58
CA THR A 353 -14.77 1.40 8.68
C THR A 353 -14.25 2.65 9.39
N THR A 354 -13.04 2.58 9.93
CA THR A 354 -12.46 3.64 10.77
C THR A 354 -12.22 4.93 9.98
N LYS A 355 -12.68 6.07 10.52
CA LYS A 355 -12.42 7.39 9.93
C LYS A 355 -10.91 7.65 9.86
N PRO A 356 -10.38 8.38 8.86
CA PRO A 356 -8.96 8.70 8.78
C PRO A 356 -8.38 9.31 10.06
N SER A 357 -9.14 10.18 10.73
CA SER A 357 -8.74 10.80 11.98
C SER A 357 -8.68 9.83 13.17
N ALA A 358 -9.44 8.75 13.15
CA ALA A 358 -9.36 7.70 14.17
C ALA A 358 -8.13 6.82 13.94
N ILE A 359 -7.79 6.49 12.68
CA ILE A 359 -6.54 5.79 12.33
C ILE A 359 -5.32 6.60 12.80
N LEU A 360 -5.30 7.91 12.54
CA LEU A 360 -4.24 8.81 13.00
C LEU A 360 -4.19 8.90 14.52
N ARG A 361 -5.32 9.01 15.22
CA ARG A 361 -5.32 9.09 16.69
C ARG A 361 -4.86 7.79 17.35
N ALA A 362 -5.27 6.63 16.83
CA ALA A 362 -4.87 5.32 17.34
C ALA A 362 -3.34 5.10 17.29
N ASN A 363 -2.65 5.77 16.35
CA ASN A 363 -1.21 5.68 16.20
C ASN A 363 -0.42 6.83 16.85
N LEU A 364 -1.09 7.80 17.51
CA LEU A 364 -0.44 8.86 18.30
C LEU A 364 -0.05 8.35 19.69
N ARG A 365 0.73 7.27 19.71
CA ARG A 365 1.19 6.60 20.92
C ARG A 365 2.68 6.28 20.79
N TRP A 366 3.42 6.39 21.88
CA TRP A 366 4.88 6.21 21.87
C TRP A 366 5.35 4.82 21.44
N ASN A 367 4.47 3.82 21.56
CA ASN A 367 4.68 2.45 21.07
C ASN A 367 4.27 2.22 19.60
N SER A 368 3.76 3.24 18.89
CA SER A 368 3.46 3.13 17.46
C SER A 368 4.72 3.24 16.62
N LEU A 369 4.95 2.22 15.79
CA LEU A 369 6.06 2.21 14.85
C LEU A 369 5.95 3.34 13.80
N TRP A 370 4.73 3.73 13.42
CA TRP A 370 4.50 4.87 12.52
C TRP A 370 4.97 6.19 13.12
N LEU A 371 4.66 6.44 14.40
CA LEU A 371 5.09 7.66 15.07
C LEU A 371 6.62 7.70 15.25
N GLN A 372 7.23 6.59 15.68
CA GLN A 372 8.67 6.49 15.83
C GLN A 372 9.41 6.69 14.50
N ASN A 373 8.93 6.06 13.43
CA ASN A 373 9.47 6.25 12.08
C ASN A 373 9.28 7.69 11.57
N ALA A 374 8.15 8.32 11.86
CA ALA A 374 7.90 9.70 11.50
C ALA A 374 8.85 10.67 12.22
N LEU A 375 9.03 10.49 13.52
CA LEU A 375 9.98 11.29 14.32
C LEU A 375 11.40 11.09 13.82
N ARG A 376 11.82 9.85 13.54
CA ARG A 376 13.12 9.54 12.95
C ARG A 376 13.38 10.31 11.65
N THR A 377 12.42 10.31 10.73
CA THR A 377 12.51 11.08 9.47
C THR A 377 12.62 12.58 9.74
N GLY A 378 11.85 13.10 10.70
CA GLY A 378 11.91 14.51 11.10
C GLY A 378 13.25 14.93 11.67
N PHE A 379 13.76 14.20 12.66
CA PHE A 379 15.05 14.47 13.28
C PHE A 379 16.21 14.28 12.31
N GLY A 380 16.19 13.23 11.48
CA GLY A 380 17.22 12.99 10.46
C GLY A 380 17.28 14.11 9.41
N ALA A 381 16.13 14.57 8.91
CA ALA A 381 16.07 15.71 8.00
C ALA A 381 16.54 17.01 8.67
N ALA A 382 16.12 17.26 9.91
CA ALA A 382 16.50 18.46 10.66
C ALA A 382 17.99 18.50 10.98
N ALA A 383 18.61 17.36 11.28
CA ALA A 383 20.05 17.25 11.43
C ALA A 383 20.79 17.57 10.13
N CYS A 384 20.30 17.09 8.98
CA CYS A 384 20.87 17.47 7.68
C CYS A 384 20.78 18.97 7.44
N VAL A 385 19.61 19.59 7.70
CA VAL A 385 19.43 21.04 7.61
C VAL A 385 20.42 21.80 8.50
N LEU A 386 20.59 21.34 9.74
CA LEU A 386 21.52 21.94 10.69
C LEU A 386 22.97 21.84 10.18
N ILE A 387 23.42 20.65 9.78
CA ILE A 387 24.78 20.41 9.30
C ILE A 387 25.06 21.24 8.05
N VAL A 388 24.17 21.19 7.05
CA VAL A 388 24.28 21.96 5.81
C VAL A 388 24.45 23.45 6.07
N ARG A 389 23.62 24.03 6.93
CA ARG A 389 23.61 25.47 7.18
C ARG A 389 24.77 25.93 8.07
N VAL A 390 25.26 25.09 8.98
CA VAL A 390 26.41 25.40 9.82
C VAL A 390 27.72 25.27 9.05
N VAL A 391 27.84 24.25 8.19
CA VAL A 391 29.03 24.02 7.37
C VAL A 391 29.08 24.94 6.15
N GLY A 392 27.92 25.38 5.65
CA GLY A 392 27.82 26.22 4.45
C GLY A 392 27.93 25.43 3.15
N ILE A 393 27.19 24.31 3.04
CA ILE A 393 27.20 23.46 1.84
C ILE A 393 26.34 24.10 0.73
N ASP A 394 26.96 24.42 -0.42
CA ASP A 394 26.32 25.13 -1.55
C ASP A 394 25.08 24.41 -2.12
N HIS A 395 25.06 23.08 -2.12
CA HIS A 395 23.98 22.25 -2.69
C HIS A 395 23.20 21.48 -1.61
N GLY A 396 23.05 22.07 -0.43
CA GLY A 396 22.46 21.45 0.75
C GLY A 396 21.11 20.73 0.59
N LEU A 397 20.29 21.14 -0.38
CA LEU A 397 19.04 20.43 -0.74
C LEU A 397 19.30 18.96 -1.08
N TRP A 398 20.42 18.65 -1.73
CA TRP A 398 20.76 17.29 -2.16
C TRP A 398 21.03 16.36 -0.99
N VAL A 399 21.69 16.88 0.05
CA VAL A 399 21.91 16.16 1.33
C VAL A 399 20.57 15.78 1.95
N VAL A 400 19.64 16.72 2.01
CA VAL A 400 18.31 16.50 2.61
C VAL A 400 17.50 15.51 1.78
N LEU A 401 17.46 15.64 0.46
CA LEU A 401 16.74 14.69 -0.41
C LEU A 401 17.31 13.27 -0.32
N ALA A 402 18.64 13.13 -0.23
CA ALA A 402 19.29 11.84 -0.01
C ALA A 402 18.92 11.24 1.36
N ALA A 403 18.94 12.06 2.42
CA ALA A 403 18.51 11.63 3.75
C ALA A 403 17.03 11.20 3.77
N LEU A 404 16.15 11.91 3.08
CA LEU A 404 14.74 11.52 2.94
C LEU A 404 14.57 10.19 2.21
N ALA A 405 15.32 9.97 1.12
CA ALA A 405 15.27 8.71 0.38
C ALA A 405 15.71 7.51 1.25
N VAL A 406 16.72 7.69 2.09
CA VAL A 406 17.21 6.64 3.00
C VAL A 406 16.31 6.46 4.21
N THR A 407 15.87 7.55 4.85
CA THR A 407 14.98 7.46 6.03
C THR A 407 13.62 6.86 5.70
N GLN A 408 13.18 6.87 4.45
CA GLN A 408 11.94 6.20 4.07
C GLN A 408 12.01 4.68 4.15
N VAL A 409 13.20 4.09 4.03
CA VAL A 409 13.41 2.66 4.20
C VAL A 409 13.43 2.34 5.69
N SER A 410 12.70 1.29 6.10
CA SER A 410 12.80 0.79 7.47
C SER A 410 14.14 0.06 7.62
N LEU A 411 15.11 0.68 8.29
CA LEU A 411 16.47 0.15 8.48
C LEU A 411 16.59 -0.92 9.58
N SER A 412 15.45 -1.50 9.95
CA SER A 412 15.31 -2.30 11.16
C SER A 412 15.48 -3.81 10.97
N GLY A 413 15.88 -4.24 9.78
CA GLY A 413 16.17 -5.62 9.40
C GLY A 413 17.16 -5.69 8.22
N ALA A 414 17.65 -6.89 7.91
CA ALA A 414 18.65 -7.10 6.85
C ALA A 414 18.18 -6.63 5.46
N ALA A 415 16.88 -6.77 5.18
CA ALA A 415 16.25 -6.28 3.95
C ALA A 415 16.30 -4.75 3.83
N GLY A 416 16.10 -4.03 4.94
CA GLY A 416 16.18 -2.58 5.01
C GLY A 416 17.59 -2.05 4.74
N ALA A 417 18.59 -2.63 5.39
CA ALA A 417 20.00 -2.28 5.18
C ALA A 417 20.42 -2.54 3.72
N THR A 418 20.02 -3.68 3.16
CA THR A 418 20.28 -4.03 1.76
C THR A 418 19.63 -3.02 0.81
N THR A 419 18.40 -2.59 1.09
CA THR A 419 17.69 -1.59 0.28
C THR A 419 18.37 -0.22 0.36
N MET A 420 18.84 0.20 1.53
CA MET A 420 19.65 1.43 1.65
C MET A 420 20.93 1.35 0.81
N VAL A 421 21.66 0.24 0.88
CA VAL A 421 22.87 0.02 0.06
C VAL A 421 22.52 0.11 -1.42
N MET A 422 21.41 -0.49 -1.86
CA MET A 422 20.93 -0.38 -3.24
C MET A 422 20.61 1.07 -3.64
N ILE A 423 20.00 1.87 -2.76
CA ILE A 423 19.72 3.28 -3.02
C ILE A 423 21.02 4.06 -3.20
N VAL A 424 21.96 3.92 -2.27
CA VAL A 424 23.24 4.65 -2.28
C VAL A 424 24.10 4.22 -3.47
N ALA A 425 24.22 2.90 -3.72
CA ALA A 425 24.96 2.35 -4.86
C ALA A 425 24.36 2.77 -6.20
N GLY A 426 23.02 2.72 -6.31
CA GLY A 426 22.30 3.19 -7.49
C GLY A 426 22.55 4.68 -7.75
N ALA A 427 22.38 5.53 -6.74
CA ALA A 427 22.61 6.97 -6.87
C ALA A 427 24.07 7.27 -7.24
N THR A 428 25.03 6.59 -6.62
CA THR A 428 26.46 6.67 -6.97
C THR A 428 26.71 6.28 -8.43
N GLY A 429 26.12 5.18 -8.90
CA GLY A 429 26.20 4.76 -10.30
C GLY A 429 25.63 5.82 -11.25
N GLY A 430 24.54 6.48 -10.87
CA GLY A 430 23.95 7.58 -11.65
C GLY A 430 24.86 8.81 -11.74
N VAL A 431 25.56 9.14 -10.65
CA VAL A 431 26.59 10.20 -10.65
C VAL A 431 27.73 9.86 -11.61
N LEU A 432 28.23 8.63 -11.61
CA LEU A 432 29.31 8.20 -12.51
C LEU A 432 28.92 8.35 -13.99
N VAL A 433 27.71 7.93 -14.35
CA VAL A 433 27.22 8.06 -15.74
C VAL A 433 27.06 9.52 -16.15
N ALA A 434 26.49 10.37 -15.27
CA ALA A 434 26.36 11.80 -15.55
C ALA A 434 27.73 12.51 -15.62
N GLY A 435 28.66 12.14 -14.75
CA GLY A 435 30.04 12.66 -14.76
C GLY A 435 30.78 12.30 -16.04
N LEU A 436 30.61 11.08 -16.55
CA LEU A 436 31.17 10.68 -17.85
C LEU A 436 30.63 11.56 -18.99
N LEU A 437 29.34 11.88 -19.00
CA LEU A 437 28.75 12.79 -19.98
C LEU A 437 29.29 14.22 -19.84
N ALA A 438 29.52 14.70 -18.62
CA ALA A 438 30.08 16.03 -18.36
C ALA A 438 31.53 16.15 -18.86
N MET A 439 32.34 15.08 -18.74
CA MET A 439 33.72 15.04 -19.24
C MET A 439 33.83 15.20 -20.78
N LEU A 440 32.75 14.92 -21.52
CA LEU A 440 32.72 15.06 -22.96
C LEU A 440 32.61 16.53 -23.44
N HIS A 441 32.49 17.50 -22.52
CA HIS A 441 32.39 18.94 -22.82
C HIS A 441 31.35 19.26 -23.91
N LEU A 442 30.23 18.54 -23.87
CA LEU A 442 29.17 18.64 -24.89
C LEU A 442 28.48 20.02 -24.84
N PRO A 443 28.02 20.57 -25.96
CA PRO A 443 27.34 21.86 -25.98
C PRO A 443 25.91 21.76 -25.42
N TYR A 444 25.36 22.89 -24.96
CA TYR A 444 24.01 22.99 -24.36
C TYR A 444 22.89 22.25 -25.12
N PRO A 445 22.79 22.31 -26.47
CA PRO A 445 21.74 21.60 -27.20
C PRO A 445 21.76 20.08 -26.99
N VAL A 446 22.93 19.48 -26.71
CA VAL A 446 23.02 18.04 -26.45
C VAL A 446 22.35 17.69 -25.13
N PHE A 447 22.51 18.52 -24.08
CA PHE A 447 21.84 18.31 -22.80
C PHE A 447 20.32 18.49 -22.91
N VAL A 448 19.86 19.47 -23.70
CA VAL A 448 18.42 19.66 -23.98
C VAL A 448 17.84 18.45 -24.72
N CYS A 449 18.55 17.88 -25.70
CA CYS A 449 18.13 16.67 -26.40
C CYS A 449 18.24 15.39 -25.54
N ALA A 450 19.19 15.33 -24.61
CA ALA A 450 19.37 14.20 -23.70
C ALA A 450 18.32 14.17 -22.58
N LEU A 451 17.84 15.34 -22.14
CA LEU A 451 16.85 15.49 -21.07
C LEU A 451 15.58 14.64 -21.26
N PRO A 452 14.85 14.69 -22.39
CA PRO A 452 13.65 13.88 -22.57
C PRO A 452 13.95 12.38 -22.54
N VAL A 453 15.10 11.96 -23.08
CA VAL A 453 15.51 10.54 -23.07
C VAL A 453 15.78 10.08 -21.63
N ALA A 454 16.55 10.86 -20.87
CA ALA A 454 16.87 10.57 -19.48
C ALA A 454 15.61 10.55 -18.60
N ALA A 455 14.73 11.54 -18.76
CA ALA A 455 13.46 11.62 -18.04
C ALA A 455 12.54 10.42 -18.36
N PHE A 456 12.43 10.04 -19.63
CA PHE A 456 11.65 8.88 -20.06
C PHE A 456 12.16 7.60 -19.41
N VAL A 457 13.47 7.34 -19.49
CA VAL A 457 14.10 6.15 -18.90
C VAL A 457 13.92 6.12 -17.39
N ALA A 458 14.22 7.23 -16.69
CA ALA A 458 14.08 7.34 -15.25
C ALA A 458 12.67 6.99 -14.79
N ARG A 459 11.65 7.53 -15.46
CA ARG A 459 10.26 7.26 -15.09
C ARG A 459 9.80 5.86 -15.48
N ARG A 460 10.21 5.36 -16.65
CA ARG A 460 9.87 4.02 -17.14
C ARG A 460 10.38 2.91 -16.21
N VAL A 461 11.52 3.16 -15.58
CA VAL A 461 12.28 2.19 -14.78
C VAL A 461 12.09 2.42 -13.26
N ALA A 462 11.40 3.48 -12.85
CA ALA A 462 11.08 3.78 -11.45
C ALA A 462 10.39 2.61 -10.69
N GLY A 463 9.64 1.76 -11.41
CA GLY A 463 8.98 0.55 -10.87
C GLY A 463 9.81 -0.72 -10.86
N SER A 464 11.05 -0.67 -11.35
CA SER A 464 11.95 -1.82 -11.35
C SER A 464 12.73 -1.92 -10.02
N ASN A 465 13.92 -2.53 -10.06
CA ASN A 465 14.84 -2.60 -8.93
C ASN A 465 15.20 -1.19 -8.43
N MET A 466 15.24 -1.03 -7.10
CA MET A 466 15.54 0.24 -6.42
C MET A 466 16.88 0.83 -6.87
N ALA A 467 17.93 0.00 -7.03
CA ALA A 467 19.24 0.48 -7.48
C ALA A 467 19.17 1.11 -8.89
N LEU A 468 18.48 0.45 -9.82
CA LEU A 468 18.34 0.92 -11.20
C LEU A 468 17.45 2.17 -11.29
N ALA A 469 16.39 2.22 -10.48
CA ALA A 469 15.54 3.41 -10.36
C ALA A 469 16.34 4.63 -9.86
N GLN A 470 17.19 4.46 -8.84
CA GLN A 470 18.02 5.55 -8.30
C GLN A 470 19.14 5.97 -9.25
N MET A 471 19.75 5.03 -9.95
CA MET A 471 20.77 5.31 -10.98
C MET A 471 20.22 6.19 -12.09
N THR A 472 19.11 5.77 -12.70
CA THR A 472 18.49 6.50 -13.80
C THR A 472 17.91 7.85 -13.37
N TYR A 473 17.33 7.93 -12.16
CA TYR A 473 16.85 9.20 -11.60
C TYR A 473 17.98 10.19 -11.32
N THR A 474 19.08 9.74 -10.70
CA THR A 474 20.21 10.62 -10.36
C THR A 474 20.88 11.15 -11.63
N GLN A 475 21.03 10.30 -12.64
CA GLN A 475 21.52 10.74 -13.96
C GLN A 475 20.58 11.79 -14.59
N PHE A 476 19.26 11.53 -14.61
CA PHE A 476 18.27 12.49 -15.07
C PHE A 476 18.37 13.82 -14.32
N ALA A 477 18.43 13.79 -12.99
CA ALA A 477 18.46 14.99 -12.16
C ALA A 477 19.68 15.88 -12.45
N LEU A 478 20.85 15.26 -12.70
CA LEU A 478 22.07 16.00 -13.06
C LEU A 478 21.98 16.61 -14.47
N ILE A 479 21.44 15.89 -15.45
CA ILE A 479 21.19 16.43 -16.80
C ILE A 479 20.19 17.60 -16.73
N ASN A 480 19.10 17.42 -15.98
CA ASN A 480 18.07 18.44 -15.77
C ASN A 480 18.65 19.70 -15.12
N PHE A 481 19.47 19.54 -14.09
CA PHE A 481 20.15 20.66 -13.44
C PHE A 481 21.09 21.39 -14.40
N ALA A 482 21.86 20.67 -15.21
CA ALA A 482 22.73 21.28 -16.22
C ALA A 482 21.94 22.07 -17.29
N VAL A 483 20.71 21.65 -17.62
CA VAL A 483 19.83 22.42 -18.53
C VAL A 483 19.32 23.71 -17.87
N LEU A 484 19.02 23.68 -16.59
CA LEU A 484 18.48 24.84 -15.87
C LEU A 484 19.56 25.88 -15.51
N ALA A 485 20.75 25.42 -15.11
CA ALA A 485 21.89 26.26 -14.74
C ALA A 485 23.09 25.94 -15.65
N TRP A 486 23.22 26.69 -16.76
CA TRP A 486 24.24 26.44 -17.78
C TRP A 486 25.32 27.53 -17.80
N PRO A 487 26.62 27.18 -17.83
CA PRO A 487 27.20 25.84 -17.89
C PRO A 487 27.22 25.14 -16.51
N PRO A 488 27.21 23.81 -16.48
CA PRO A 488 27.31 23.07 -15.22
C PRO A 488 28.60 23.44 -14.48
N HIS A 489 28.49 23.70 -13.18
CA HIS A 489 29.64 23.98 -12.33
C HIS A 489 30.64 22.82 -12.37
N LYS A 490 31.94 23.13 -12.46
CA LYS A 490 32.98 22.10 -12.44
C LYS A 490 32.94 21.33 -11.12
N GLY A 491 32.94 20.00 -11.18
CA GLY A 491 32.91 19.15 -9.99
C GLY A 491 31.52 18.92 -9.40
N LEU A 492 30.44 19.30 -10.10
CA LEU A 492 29.06 19.11 -9.64
C LEU A 492 28.75 17.63 -9.31
N GLU A 493 29.29 16.71 -10.10
CA GLU A 493 29.21 15.28 -9.88
C GLU A 493 29.88 14.84 -8.56
N VAL A 494 31.02 15.43 -8.21
CA VAL A 494 31.72 15.13 -6.96
C VAL A 494 30.94 15.65 -5.76
N VAL A 495 30.43 16.89 -5.84
CA VAL A 495 29.56 17.48 -4.81
C VAL A 495 28.32 16.62 -4.60
N ARG A 496 27.68 16.20 -5.70
CA ARG A 496 26.50 15.33 -5.64
C ARG A 496 26.79 14.01 -4.94
N PHE A 497 27.93 13.39 -5.23
CA PHE A 497 28.35 12.15 -4.57
C PHE A 497 28.56 12.36 -3.06
N GLN A 498 29.27 13.42 -2.66
CA GLN A 498 29.50 13.75 -1.27
C GLN A 498 28.18 14.00 -0.52
N ASP A 499 27.25 14.75 -1.13
CA ASP A 499 25.95 15.06 -0.53
C ASP A 499 25.09 13.82 -0.31
N ILE A 500 25.10 12.88 -1.26
CA ILE A 500 24.41 11.59 -1.14
C ILE A 500 24.97 10.79 0.03
N LEU A 501 26.30 10.70 0.15
CA LEU A 501 26.95 9.97 1.23
C LEU A 501 26.67 10.61 2.59
N LEU A 502 26.75 11.94 2.69
CA LEU A 502 26.46 12.67 3.92
C LEU A 502 25.02 12.45 4.36
N GLY A 503 24.06 12.63 3.45
CA GLY A 503 22.64 12.43 3.73
C GLY A 503 22.34 10.98 4.15
N ALA A 504 22.94 10.00 3.46
CA ALA A 504 22.79 8.59 3.79
C ALA A 504 23.40 8.25 5.17
N ALA A 505 24.59 8.78 5.49
CA ALA A 505 25.25 8.55 6.77
C ALA A 505 24.45 9.12 7.95
N VAL A 506 23.96 10.36 7.83
CA VAL A 506 23.10 10.99 8.85
C VAL A 506 21.81 10.20 9.02
N ALA A 507 21.15 9.83 7.92
CA ALA A 507 19.93 9.03 7.96
C ALA A 507 20.13 7.65 8.61
N ALA A 508 21.24 6.97 8.31
CA ALA A 508 21.59 5.69 8.92
C ALA A 508 21.81 5.85 10.44
N GLY A 509 22.55 6.87 10.87
CA GLY A 509 22.78 7.17 12.28
C GLY A 509 21.49 7.37 13.08
N PHE A 510 20.57 8.21 12.59
CA PHE A 510 19.26 8.40 13.23
C PHE A 510 18.39 7.15 13.24
N SER A 511 18.61 6.24 12.30
CA SER A 511 17.86 4.99 12.24
C SER A 511 18.33 3.98 13.28
N VAL A 512 19.62 3.92 13.55
CA VAL A 512 20.17 3.15 14.67
C VAL A 512 19.69 3.72 16.01
N LEU A 513 19.68 5.05 16.15
CA LEU A 513 19.23 5.72 17.37
C LEU A 513 17.74 5.54 17.66
N ALA A 514 16.89 5.56 16.64
CA ALA A 514 15.45 5.39 16.80
C ALA A 514 15.06 3.96 17.21
N PHE A 515 15.82 2.96 16.78
CA PHE A 515 15.52 1.54 17.02
C PHE A 515 16.74 0.79 17.57
N PRO A 516 17.20 1.11 18.79
CA PRO A 516 18.41 0.50 19.36
C PRO A 516 18.27 -1.01 19.57
N THR A 517 17.05 -1.51 19.82
CA THR A 517 16.75 -2.92 20.07
C THR A 517 16.16 -3.66 18.84
N GLY A 518 16.08 -3.00 17.68
CA GLY A 518 15.49 -3.53 16.45
C GLY A 518 13.95 -3.61 16.45
N VAL A 519 13.34 -3.58 15.26
CA VAL A 519 11.87 -3.65 15.08
C VAL A 519 11.34 -5.08 15.25
N SER A 520 12.16 -6.10 15.02
CA SER A 520 11.77 -7.51 15.16
C SER A 520 11.31 -7.86 16.58
N LYS A 521 11.95 -7.29 17.62
CA LYS A 521 11.52 -7.48 19.02
C LYS A 521 10.14 -6.86 19.29
N LEU A 522 9.90 -5.65 18.76
CA LEU A 522 8.60 -4.98 18.88
C LEU A 522 7.51 -5.76 18.14
N LEU A 523 7.78 -6.17 16.89
CA LEU A 523 6.84 -6.97 16.11
C LEU A 523 6.52 -8.31 16.78
N ARG A 524 7.52 -8.99 17.34
CA ARG A 524 7.30 -10.23 18.09
C ARG A 524 6.44 -10.02 19.33
N SER A 525 6.65 -8.93 20.06
CA SER A 525 5.83 -8.59 21.23
C SER A 525 4.38 -8.24 20.85
N LEU A 526 4.18 -7.46 19.79
CA LEU A 526 2.84 -7.12 19.29
C LEU A 526 2.12 -8.36 18.73
N ARG A 527 2.84 -9.23 18.02
CA ARG A 527 2.32 -10.52 17.55
C ARG A 527 1.85 -11.37 18.72
N SER A 528 2.67 -11.57 19.74
CA SER A 528 2.30 -12.36 20.93
C SER A 528 1.01 -11.81 21.54
N LYS A 529 0.96 -10.51 21.84
CA LYS A 529 -0.23 -9.87 22.41
C LYS A 529 -1.47 -10.07 21.55
N ALA A 530 -1.38 -9.85 20.24
CA ALA A 530 -2.52 -10.01 19.35
C ALA A 530 -3.02 -11.46 19.30
N VAL A 531 -2.10 -12.44 19.25
CA VAL A 531 -2.44 -13.87 19.25
C VAL A 531 -3.00 -14.30 20.61
N ASP A 532 -2.38 -13.88 21.71
CA ASP A 532 -2.81 -14.21 23.08
C ASP A 532 -4.20 -13.61 23.38
N SER A 533 -4.43 -12.34 23.00
CA SER A 533 -5.74 -11.69 23.11
C SER A 533 -6.79 -12.38 22.23
N ALA A 534 -6.42 -12.87 21.03
CA ALA A 534 -7.34 -13.56 20.13
C ALA A 534 -7.74 -14.94 20.68
N GLN A 535 -6.77 -15.69 21.20
CA GLN A 535 -7.00 -16.97 21.87
C GLN A 535 -7.84 -16.78 23.14
N GLY A 536 -7.51 -15.79 23.97
CA GLY A 536 -8.26 -15.45 25.17
C GLY A 536 -9.70 -15.07 24.86
N TYR A 537 -9.93 -14.30 23.80
CA TYR A 537 -11.29 -13.95 23.34
C TYR A 537 -12.09 -15.17 22.90
N LEU A 538 -11.52 -16.05 22.09
CA LEU A 538 -12.22 -17.26 21.66
C LEU A 538 -12.52 -18.20 22.84
N THR A 539 -11.49 -18.54 23.62
CA THR A 539 -11.62 -19.44 24.78
C THR A 539 -12.58 -18.90 25.83
N GLY A 540 -12.57 -17.59 26.06
CA GLY A 540 -13.54 -16.89 26.90
C GLY A 540 -14.98 -17.11 26.41
N ASN A 541 -15.26 -16.83 25.14
CA ASN A 541 -16.61 -17.01 24.58
C ASN A 541 -17.07 -18.47 24.57
N ILE A 542 -16.17 -19.43 24.31
CA ILE A 542 -16.51 -20.86 24.42
C ILE A 542 -16.87 -21.21 25.87
N ALA A 543 -16.06 -20.80 26.84
CA ALA A 543 -16.33 -21.07 28.26
C ALA A 543 -17.64 -20.41 28.72
N ALA A 544 -17.91 -19.19 28.25
CA ALA A 544 -19.12 -18.42 28.53
C ALA A 544 -20.37 -19.13 27.99
N MET A 545 -20.30 -19.63 26.76
CA MET A 545 -21.34 -20.45 26.13
C MET A 545 -21.60 -21.74 26.91
N LEU A 546 -20.55 -22.44 27.34
CA LEU A 546 -20.71 -23.67 28.12
C LEU A 546 -21.26 -23.39 29.53
N ALA A 547 -20.95 -22.23 30.11
CA ALA A 547 -21.37 -21.85 31.47
C ALA A 547 -22.73 -21.15 31.55
N GLY A 548 -23.28 -20.61 30.44
CA GLY A 548 -24.52 -19.84 30.50
C GLY A 548 -24.35 -18.38 30.91
N VAL A 549 -23.17 -17.81 30.72
CA VAL A 549 -22.85 -16.44 31.15
C VAL A 549 -22.43 -15.62 29.94
N ALA A 550 -22.89 -14.37 29.84
CA ALA A 550 -22.44 -13.47 28.76
C ALA A 550 -21.05 -12.90 29.08
N GLU A 551 -20.13 -12.93 28.10
CA GLU A 551 -18.80 -12.31 28.21
C GLU A 551 -18.86 -10.77 28.06
N PRO A 552 -17.99 -10.00 28.72
CA PRO A 552 -17.98 -8.55 28.59
C PRO A 552 -17.48 -8.07 27.22
N ASN A 553 -18.20 -7.12 26.62
CA ASN A 553 -17.83 -6.41 25.37
C ASN A 553 -16.40 -5.81 25.36
N SER A 554 -15.75 -5.67 26.52
CA SER A 554 -14.39 -5.15 26.66
C SER A 554 -13.31 -6.07 26.08
N MET A 555 -13.50 -7.39 26.06
CA MET A 555 -12.48 -8.31 25.52
C MET A 555 -12.36 -8.21 24.00
N ARG A 556 -13.48 -8.09 23.29
CA ARG A 556 -13.50 -7.86 21.84
C ARG A 556 -12.81 -6.54 21.47
N ALA A 557 -13.11 -5.47 22.19
CA ALA A 557 -12.52 -4.16 21.94
C ALA A 557 -10.99 -4.17 22.16
N ALA A 558 -10.52 -4.79 23.24
CA ALA A 558 -9.09 -4.95 23.51
C ALA A 558 -8.38 -5.77 22.42
N LEU A 559 -8.99 -6.87 21.96
CA LEU A 559 -8.48 -7.67 20.86
C LEU A 559 -8.35 -6.84 19.57
N LEU A 560 -9.37 -6.07 19.20
CA LEU A 560 -9.31 -5.22 18.01
C LEU A 560 -8.19 -4.18 18.11
N ASP A 561 -7.99 -3.58 19.28
CA ASP A 561 -6.89 -2.63 19.52
C ASP A 561 -5.51 -3.28 19.38
N ASP A 562 -5.34 -4.51 19.87
CA ASP A 562 -4.09 -5.28 19.75
C ASP A 562 -3.83 -5.74 18.31
N LEU A 563 -4.87 -6.22 17.60
CA LEU A 563 -4.80 -6.57 16.17
C LEU A 563 -4.43 -5.35 15.31
N ASP A 564 -5.11 -4.23 15.52
CA ASP A 564 -4.81 -2.98 14.82
C ASP A 564 -3.40 -2.49 15.12
N ALA A 565 -2.92 -2.65 16.37
CA ALA A 565 -1.55 -2.30 16.73
C ALA A 565 -0.52 -3.16 15.98
N TYR A 566 -0.77 -4.47 15.92
CA TYR A 566 0.12 -5.41 15.25
C TYR A 566 0.11 -5.23 13.72
N GLU A 567 -1.07 -5.13 13.09
CA GLU A 567 -1.20 -4.91 11.65
C GLU A 567 -0.55 -3.60 11.22
N ASN A 568 -0.82 -2.49 11.93
CA ASN A 568 -0.21 -1.20 11.61
C ASN A 568 1.31 -1.23 11.75
N ALA A 569 1.85 -1.95 12.74
CA ALA A 569 3.29 -2.10 12.91
C ALA A 569 3.90 -2.98 11.79
N LEU A 570 3.22 -4.06 11.41
CA LEU A 570 3.65 -4.93 10.31
C LEU A 570 3.73 -4.14 9.00
N ASP A 571 2.69 -3.36 8.69
CA ASP A 571 2.67 -2.49 7.51
C ASP A 571 3.79 -1.44 7.54
N ALA A 572 4.02 -0.81 8.69
CA ALA A 572 5.10 0.18 8.83
C ALA A 572 6.49 -0.45 8.58
N ALA A 573 6.69 -1.69 9.02
CA ALA A 573 7.96 -2.40 8.88
C ALA A 573 8.21 -2.84 7.43
N PHE A 574 7.19 -3.39 6.76
CA PHE A 574 7.33 -4.02 5.45
C PHE A 574 6.76 -3.18 4.29
N MET A 575 6.46 -1.90 4.51
CA MET A 575 5.84 -1.00 3.51
C MET A 575 6.54 -0.98 2.13
N HIS A 576 7.87 -1.13 2.12
CA HIS A 576 8.68 -1.06 0.89
C HIS A 576 9.13 -2.45 0.40
N GLU A 577 8.81 -3.50 1.15
CA GLU A 577 9.15 -4.88 0.80
C GLU A 577 8.26 -5.31 -0.38
N ARG A 578 8.87 -5.51 -1.55
CA ARG A 578 8.14 -5.95 -2.77
C ARG A 578 8.13 -7.47 -2.94
N LYS A 579 8.94 -8.20 -2.16
CA LYS A 579 9.07 -9.65 -2.25
C LYS A 579 8.50 -10.29 -0.98
N ARG A 580 7.82 -11.43 -1.11
CA ARG A 580 7.46 -12.27 0.04
C ARG A 580 8.73 -12.89 0.60
N THR A 581 9.24 -12.34 1.69
CA THR A 581 10.31 -12.93 2.51
C THR A 581 9.70 -13.94 3.49
N ALA A 582 10.49 -14.93 3.94
CA ALA A 582 10.04 -15.90 4.95
C ALA A 582 9.53 -15.22 6.24
N GLU A 583 10.22 -14.17 6.71
CA GLU A 583 9.81 -13.40 7.89
C GLU A 583 8.44 -12.72 7.72
N LEU A 584 8.21 -12.03 6.59
CA LEU A 584 6.91 -11.45 6.27
C LEU A 584 5.80 -12.52 6.23
N MET A 585 6.08 -13.68 5.64
CA MET A 585 5.12 -14.77 5.54
C MET A 585 4.75 -15.31 6.93
N GLU A 586 5.72 -15.47 7.83
CA GLU A 586 5.47 -15.88 9.23
C GLU A 586 4.53 -14.89 9.95
N HIS A 587 4.74 -13.59 9.75
CA HIS A 587 3.88 -12.56 10.33
C HIS A 587 2.48 -12.51 9.71
N GLU A 588 2.37 -12.68 8.39
CA GLU A 588 1.09 -12.74 7.68
C GLU A 588 0.26 -13.97 8.11
N ILE A 589 0.90 -15.13 8.31
CA ILE A 589 0.25 -16.33 8.86
C ILE A 589 -0.29 -16.02 10.26
N ALA A 590 0.54 -15.49 11.17
CA ALA A 590 0.12 -15.20 12.53
C ALA A 590 -1.04 -14.17 12.61
N LEU A 591 -1.02 -13.15 11.76
CA LEU A 591 -2.11 -12.18 11.68
C LEU A 591 -3.41 -12.83 11.17
N THR A 592 -3.29 -13.75 10.19
CA THR A 592 -4.44 -14.48 9.66
C THR A 592 -5.03 -15.40 10.73
N THR A 593 -4.20 -16.17 11.45
CA THR A 593 -4.63 -17.00 12.58
C THR A 593 -5.35 -16.18 13.64
N ALA A 594 -4.82 -15.02 14.03
CA ALA A 594 -5.45 -14.16 15.03
C ALA A 594 -6.81 -13.61 14.55
N ARG A 595 -6.99 -13.38 13.25
CA ARG A 595 -8.29 -13.00 12.67
C ARG A 595 -9.27 -14.16 12.64
N ASP A 596 -8.84 -15.37 12.33
CA ASP A 596 -9.71 -16.55 12.36
C ASP A 596 -10.25 -16.78 13.78
N LEU A 597 -9.41 -16.60 14.80
CA LEU A 597 -9.80 -16.66 16.20
C LEU A 597 -10.79 -15.55 16.59
N LEU A 598 -10.63 -14.34 16.06
CA LEU A 598 -11.62 -13.25 16.22
C LEU A 598 -12.97 -13.64 15.60
N ILE A 599 -12.97 -14.18 14.38
CA ILE A 599 -14.20 -14.63 13.70
C ILE A 599 -14.87 -15.72 14.54
N GLY A 600 -14.10 -16.67 15.08
CA GLY A 600 -14.63 -17.70 15.96
C GLY A 600 -15.22 -17.16 17.25
N GLY A 601 -14.55 -16.19 17.90
CA GLY A 601 -15.07 -15.54 19.10
C GLY A 601 -16.36 -14.76 18.81
N ASP A 602 -16.41 -14.02 17.70
CA ASP A 602 -17.62 -13.31 17.27
C ASP A 602 -18.77 -14.27 16.94
N ALA A 603 -18.48 -15.42 16.30
CA ALA A 603 -19.48 -16.45 16.04
C ALA A 603 -20.00 -17.09 17.33
N CYS A 604 -19.15 -17.38 18.30
CA CYS A 604 -19.57 -17.88 19.61
C CYS A 604 -20.43 -16.85 20.37
N ALA A 605 -20.05 -15.57 20.31
CA ALA A 605 -20.83 -14.48 20.92
C ALA A 605 -22.21 -14.31 20.26
N GLU A 606 -22.27 -14.38 18.93
CA GLU A 606 -23.54 -14.36 18.18
C GLU A 606 -24.45 -15.52 18.60
N LEU A 607 -23.91 -16.75 18.62
CA LEU A 607 -24.65 -17.93 19.02
C LEU A 607 -25.16 -17.84 20.46
N GLU A 608 -24.41 -17.23 21.38
CA GLU A 608 -24.83 -17.08 22.78
C GLU A 608 -26.03 -16.14 22.86
N LEU A 609 -26.01 -15.03 22.12
CA LEU A 609 -27.14 -14.09 22.05
C LEU A 609 -28.40 -14.77 21.50
N LEU A 610 -28.24 -15.59 20.46
CA LEU A 610 -29.34 -16.36 19.87
C LEU A 610 -29.87 -17.43 20.85
N ALA A 611 -28.99 -18.15 21.55
CA ALA A 611 -29.37 -19.15 22.55
C ALA A 611 -30.04 -18.54 23.80
N GLN A 612 -29.71 -17.30 24.14
CA GLN A 612 -30.42 -16.54 25.19
C GLN A 612 -31.83 -16.12 24.74
N ALA A 613 -31.99 -15.77 23.46
CA ALA A 613 -33.28 -15.39 22.89
C ALA A 613 -34.20 -16.60 22.67
N ASP A 614 -33.65 -17.71 22.18
CA ASP A 614 -34.34 -19.00 22.07
C ASP A 614 -33.50 -20.12 22.73
N PRO A 615 -33.85 -20.51 23.97
CA PRO A 615 -33.15 -21.57 24.70
C PRO A 615 -33.08 -22.92 23.98
N LYS A 616 -33.93 -23.17 22.98
CA LYS A 616 -33.88 -24.41 22.18
C LYS A 616 -32.62 -24.51 21.33
N LEU A 617 -32.02 -23.38 20.98
CA LEU A 617 -30.78 -23.33 20.17
C LEU A 617 -29.52 -23.60 21.00
N ARG A 618 -29.63 -23.69 22.34
CA ARG A 618 -28.46 -23.84 23.20
C ARG A 618 -27.64 -25.12 22.96
N PRO A 619 -28.24 -26.31 22.77
CA PRO A 619 -27.47 -27.53 22.50
C PRO A 619 -26.61 -27.40 21.24
N ILE A 620 -27.21 -26.92 20.14
CA ILE A 620 -26.48 -26.73 18.89
C ILE A 620 -25.46 -25.59 19.00
N ALA A 621 -25.77 -24.49 19.71
CA ALA A 621 -24.82 -23.41 19.95
C ALA A 621 -23.57 -23.88 20.72
N CYS A 622 -23.72 -24.77 21.71
CA CYS A 622 -22.59 -25.36 22.43
C CYS A 622 -21.73 -26.24 21.52
N GLU A 623 -22.35 -27.13 20.73
CA GLU A 623 -21.60 -27.96 19.76
C GLU A 623 -20.84 -27.08 18.77
N LEU A 624 -21.48 -25.99 18.32
CA LEU A 624 -20.85 -25.06 17.39
C LEU A 624 -19.69 -24.26 18.00
N ALA A 625 -19.78 -23.92 19.27
CA ALA A 625 -18.69 -23.27 20.00
C ALA A 625 -17.51 -24.25 20.25
N GLU A 626 -17.79 -25.51 20.57
CA GLU A 626 -16.75 -26.53 20.79
C GLU A 626 -15.92 -26.80 19.53
N TRP A 627 -16.54 -26.77 18.35
CA TRP A 627 -15.82 -26.90 17.07
C TRP A 627 -14.70 -25.86 16.92
N TRP A 628 -14.95 -24.62 17.37
CA TRP A 628 -13.94 -23.57 17.37
C TRP A 628 -12.79 -23.83 18.37
N GLY A 629 -13.03 -24.63 19.42
CA GLY A 629 -12.00 -25.06 20.36
C GLY A 629 -10.82 -25.76 19.68
N ASN A 630 -11.06 -26.45 18.56
CA ASN A 630 -10.04 -27.11 17.73
C ASN A 630 -9.06 -26.13 17.06
N PHE A 631 -9.34 -24.82 17.09
CA PHE A 631 -8.48 -23.77 16.53
C PHE A 631 -7.47 -23.22 17.54
N THR A 632 -7.59 -23.62 18.82
CA THR A 632 -6.70 -23.19 19.88
C THR A 632 -5.52 -24.16 20.07
N PRO A 633 -4.35 -23.70 20.52
CA PRO A 633 -3.19 -24.58 20.76
C PRO A 633 -3.45 -25.71 21.78
N SER A 634 -4.45 -25.54 22.65
CA SER A 634 -4.91 -26.59 23.59
C SER A 634 -5.67 -27.73 22.91
N GLY A 635 -6.20 -27.52 21.70
CA GLY A 635 -6.83 -28.56 20.88
C GLY A 635 -5.85 -29.30 19.96
N SER A 636 -4.65 -28.76 19.75
CA SER A 636 -3.57 -29.41 18.98
C SER A 636 -2.69 -30.24 19.91
N VAL A 637 -3.22 -31.35 20.43
CA VAL A 637 -2.35 -32.48 20.75
C VAL A 637 -2.12 -33.18 19.41
N ASP A 638 -0.90 -33.08 18.90
CA ASP A 638 -0.36 -33.73 17.70
C ASP A 638 -0.79 -33.20 16.32
N LEU A 639 -0.24 -32.06 15.91
CA LEU A 639 0.12 -31.85 14.49
C LEU A 639 1.57 -31.35 14.43
N GLU A 640 2.47 -32.22 13.98
CA GLU A 640 3.84 -31.86 13.62
C GLU A 640 3.84 -30.66 12.65
N PRO A 641 4.84 -29.76 12.74
CA PRO A 641 4.97 -28.67 11.78
C PRO A 641 5.12 -29.25 10.37
N PRO A 642 4.49 -28.65 9.34
CA PRO A 642 4.77 -29.06 7.96
C PRO A 642 6.26 -28.87 7.71
N THR A 643 6.93 -29.97 7.39
CA THR A 643 8.30 -29.97 6.87
C THR A 643 8.31 -29.17 5.57
N PHE A 644 8.93 -27.98 5.62
CA PHE A 644 9.41 -27.25 4.45
C PHE A 644 10.94 -27.30 4.41
#